data_AF-A0A2E4X855-F1
#
_entry.id   AF-A0A2E4X855-F1
#
_cell.length_a   1.000
_cell.length_b   1.000
_cell.length_c   1.000
_cell.angle_alpha   90.00
_cell.angle_beta   90.00
_cell.angle_gamma   90.00
#
_symmetry.space_group_name_H-M   'P 1'
#
loop_
_entity.id
_entity.type
_entity.pdbx_description
1 polymer ?
#
loop_
_entity_poly.entity_id
_entity_poly.type
_entity_poly.pdbx_seq_one_letter_code
_entity_poly.pdbx_strand_id
1 'polypeptide(L)'
;MNTNYQAKKHTEKSIGTSVLRQENHALLLGRGTFVDDIPVKQGTAHAAILRSPHAHAIIKSIETHESKNQDGVFAVITGRDMVVHTDSMKTPVDTPMKHYGLAVDRVRFVGEPVAVVCAKNRYLAENAAEKIQIEYEVLKALVDPIESASDEAPLIHPEMSSNLYSTHHFKHGDPDTAFDKTDDVIDFIIEYPRNSIPPIECFGCVAEYLPETGGYDVISNFPGPFGMQPVMAWALRVAGNKLRLRTPPNCGGNFGTKLCMFPHIVVMCVASKLAGRPVKWLEDRLENLAAANSAQNRITRVIAAHKNSGEVTALKMEHWDDNGAYLRAPMPGPIFRMHGTTTNGYKVQHLDVKMNIVATNKCPSGAVRGFGGPQLYFATERLMQKLSVKLELDPLEVIKKNLISADSFPYRTPAGALYDSGNFQRCLEEGVEKGNLLDLKRNQESARKAGKYYGIGYSTAVEPSQSNMGYITILKSESERKKAGPKDGAVSYVTVSVDSSGSVSVVSESVPQGQGHATVLAQIVSDQLGLKPEEIAVNLELDTAKDAWSIASGNYSSRFAPAIGSAAYAAAVRVREKLASIASSKLNVPISSIEFAEGKIYSKENPDNFTKFYRTAALAHWSPGSLPDGMEPGIRERVAWSAPELDSSNSLGEINSELAYGFAFDFCGVEIDPITYEIRVDRYISAHDCGTILNPAIVDGQVSGSFAAGLGAALYEEFVYDKDGAFFSGSFADYLVATAPEMPKLDIIHCTPSPSPYTLLGAKGIGEGNTYSTPVCIANALADALAVEDIVLPMSPSKVADILLEDEPPPPKQEMQSNLEPISGQSLTGQGSTSIEASPKKIWEFVLDPKKLANLIPGCNELKLVSENNYSAVVNLGVGPIRGIFDAKVSLTDLIEHSEMTLKGGLTGTLGSGSGVGFIKLENTPSGTILHYSYEVTVSGKVASIGGRMLRSAAKILIGQFFNNLGSNFREKNGINFWKWLKKIVSLKK
;
A
#
# COMPACT_ATOMS: atom_id res chain seq x y z
N MET A 1 43.18 11.70 19.95
CA MET A 1 43.74 13.07 19.84
C MET A 1 44.85 13.05 18.81
N ASN A 2 44.59 13.55 17.60
CA ASN A 2 45.60 14.16 16.74
C ASN A 2 44.85 15.04 15.74
N THR A 3 44.78 16.31 16.07
CA THR A 3 44.15 17.41 15.35
C THR A 3 45.04 17.82 14.17
N ASN A 4 44.61 17.52 12.96
CA ASN A 4 45.00 18.26 11.75
C ASN A 4 43.74 18.58 10.94
N TYR A 5 42.85 19.34 11.57
CA TYR A 5 41.78 20.05 10.88
C TYR A 5 42.40 21.32 10.30
N GLN A 6 43.09 21.20 9.16
CA GLN A 6 43.45 22.39 8.39
C GLN A 6 42.15 23.01 7.91
N ALA A 7 41.89 24.25 8.34
CA ALA A 7 40.77 25.05 7.90
C ALA A 7 40.87 25.27 6.38
N LYS A 8 40.19 24.40 5.61
CA LYS A 8 39.84 24.70 4.23
C LYS A 8 39.01 25.99 4.23
N LYS A 9 39.39 26.95 3.39
CA LYS A 9 38.62 28.16 3.09
C LYS A 9 37.16 27.77 2.83
N HIS A 10 36.21 28.43 3.49
CA HIS A 10 34.77 28.13 3.42
C HIS A 10 34.16 28.69 2.10
N THR A 11 34.74 28.31 0.98
CA THR A 11 34.26 28.62 -0.39
C THR A 11 33.66 27.40 -1.09
N GLU A 12 33.69 26.21 -0.49
CA GLU A 12 33.07 25.00 -1.05
C GLU A 12 31.54 25.05 -0.79
N LYS A 13 30.74 24.90 -1.86
CA LYS A 13 29.27 24.77 -1.79
C LYS A 13 28.89 23.57 -0.93
N SER A 14 27.85 23.71 -0.10
CA SER A 14 27.30 22.62 0.69
C SER A 14 26.44 21.69 -0.14
N ILE A 15 25.64 22.19 -1.09
CA ILE A 15 24.89 21.36 -2.03
C ILE A 15 25.86 20.44 -2.79
N GLY A 16 25.49 19.16 -2.94
CA GLY A 16 26.31 18.14 -3.60
C GLY A 16 27.30 17.44 -2.66
N THR A 17 27.33 17.80 -1.37
CA THR A 17 28.15 17.13 -0.35
C THR A 17 27.28 16.25 0.57
N SER A 18 27.86 15.16 1.06
CA SER A 18 27.22 14.22 1.99
C SER A 18 27.31 14.68 3.44
N VAL A 19 26.72 15.84 3.76
CA VAL A 19 26.62 16.29 5.15
C VAL A 19 25.75 15.33 5.96
N LEU A 20 26.11 15.14 7.23
CA LEU A 20 25.31 14.31 8.14
C LEU A 20 23.94 14.93 8.37
N ARG A 21 22.94 14.05 8.53
CA ARG A 21 21.56 14.46 8.72
C ARG A 21 21.34 15.16 10.06
N GLN A 22 20.73 16.34 10.01
CA GLN A 22 20.35 17.10 11.20
C GLN A 22 19.31 16.35 12.05
N GLU A 23 18.44 15.58 11.41
CA GLU A 23 17.36 14.85 12.09
C GLU A 23 17.90 13.69 12.95
N ASN A 24 19.09 13.16 12.63
CA ASN A 24 19.63 11.95 13.26
C ASN A 24 19.85 12.12 14.77
N HIS A 25 20.21 13.30 15.25
CA HIS A 25 20.52 13.51 16.67
C HIS A 25 19.32 13.19 17.57
N ALA A 26 18.13 13.65 17.21
CA ALA A 26 16.92 13.37 17.98
C ALA A 26 16.49 11.90 17.81
N LEU A 27 16.51 11.38 16.58
CA LEU A 27 16.03 10.04 16.26
C LEU A 27 16.88 8.93 16.91
N LEU A 28 18.21 9.05 16.88
CA LEU A 28 19.11 8.04 17.45
C LEU A 28 19.14 8.01 18.98
N LEU A 29 18.67 9.07 19.63
CA LEU A 29 18.62 9.18 21.09
C LEU A 29 17.23 8.84 21.67
N GLY A 30 16.28 8.38 20.84
CA GLY A 30 14.90 8.16 21.28
C GLY A 30 14.18 9.46 21.67
N ARG A 31 14.59 10.59 21.09
CA ARG A 31 14.01 11.92 21.32
C ARG A 31 13.19 12.43 20.14
N GLY A 32 12.95 11.57 19.14
CA GLY A 32 11.95 11.86 18.12
C GLY A 32 10.55 11.96 18.74
N THR A 33 9.65 12.68 18.10
CA THR A 33 8.26 12.81 18.54
C THR A 33 7.34 12.40 17.39
N PHE A 34 6.80 11.19 17.50
CA PHE A 34 5.85 10.58 16.57
C PHE A 34 4.40 10.85 17.01
N VAL A 35 3.42 10.38 16.22
CA VAL A 35 2.00 10.69 16.50
C VAL A 35 1.52 10.19 17.86
N ASP A 36 2.03 9.05 18.32
CA ASP A 36 1.66 8.47 19.61
C ASP A 36 2.34 9.16 20.80
N ASP A 37 3.53 9.73 20.58
CA ASP A 37 4.32 10.42 21.61
C ASP A 37 3.76 11.81 21.96
N ILE A 38 2.94 12.39 21.08
CA ILE A 38 2.40 13.73 21.28
C ILE A 38 1.52 13.77 22.54
N PRO A 39 1.80 14.71 23.47
CA PRO A 39 0.94 14.93 24.62
C PRO A 39 -0.49 15.27 24.20
N VAL A 40 -1.46 14.57 24.79
CA VAL A 40 -2.89 14.83 24.58
C VAL A 40 -3.51 15.49 25.81
N LYS A 41 -4.63 16.19 25.62
CA LYS A 41 -5.39 16.82 26.70
C LYS A 41 -5.85 15.77 27.72
N GLN A 42 -5.88 16.14 29.00
CA GLN A 42 -6.51 15.30 30.02
C GLN A 42 -7.98 15.04 29.63
N GLY A 43 -8.43 13.79 29.77
CA GLY A 43 -9.79 13.39 29.39
C GLY A 43 -9.98 13.00 27.92
N THR A 44 -8.91 13.03 27.10
CA THR A 44 -8.91 12.45 25.75
C THR A 44 -9.34 10.97 25.81
N ALA A 45 -10.33 10.60 25.00
CA ALA A 45 -10.76 9.23 24.84
C ALA A 45 -9.89 8.49 23.83
N HIS A 46 -9.86 7.17 23.93
CA HIS A 46 -9.23 6.28 22.97
C HIS A 46 -10.31 5.56 22.16
N ALA A 47 -10.13 5.51 20.84
CA ALA A 47 -11.04 4.83 19.93
C ALA A 47 -10.53 3.44 19.53
N ALA A 48 -11.46 2.49 19.42
CA ALA A 48 -11.27 1.20 18.77
C ALA A 48 -12.31 1.04 17.64
N ILE A 49 -11.91 0.46 16.52
CA ILE A 49 -12.77 0.26 15.35
C ILE A 49 -13.16 -1.22 15.28
N LEU A 50 -14.46 -1.51 15.32
CA LEU A 50 -14.99 -2.83 14.99
C LEU A 50 -15.10 -2.95 13.47
N ARG A 51 -14.54 -4.03 12.92
CA ARG A 51 -14.39 -4.24 11.47
C ARG A 51 -15.14 -5.48 10.99
N SER A 52 -15.53 -5.45 9.72
CA SER A 52 -16.21 -6.55 9.05
C SER A 52 -15.33 -7.79 8.96
N PRO A 53 -15.86 -8.97 9.33
CA PRO A 53 -15.22 -10.26 9.01
C PRO A 53 -15.59 -10.78 7.61
N HIS A 54 -16.49 -10.11 6.88
CA HIS A 54 -17.02 -10.57 5.59
C HIS A 54 -16.59 -9.65 4.45
N ALA A 55 -16.29 -10.26 3.30
CA ALA A 55 -15.97 -9.55 2.06
C ALA A 55 -17.20 -8.89 1.43
N HIS A 56 -18.38 -9.48 1.57
CA HIS A 56 -19.62 -8.89 1.08
C HIS A 56 -20.79 -9.39 1.92
N ALA A 57 -21.51 -8.50 2.61
CA ALA A 57 -22.70 -8.87 3.38
C ALA A 57 -23.62 -7.68 3.64
N ILE A 58 -24.93 -7.91 3.68
CA ILE A 58 -25.91 -6.93 4.17
C ILE A 58 -25.87 -6.90 5.69
N ILE A 59 -25.89 -5.72 6.29
CA ILE A 59 -26.01 -5.53 7.74
C ILE A 59 -27.50 -5.52 8.09
N LYS A 60 -28.00 -6.58 8.73
CA LYS A 60 -29.41 -6.69 9.13
C LYS A 60 -29.70 -5.89 10.40
N SER A 61 -28.82 -6.00 11.39
CA SER A 61 -28.94 -5.31 12.68
C SER A 61 -27.57 -5.08 13.33
N ILE A 62 -27.46 -4.03 14.16
CA ILE A 62 -26.29 -3.72 15.00
C ILE A 62 -26.78 -3.41 16.41
N GLU A 63 -26.48 -4.28 17.37
CA GLU A 63 -26.85 -4.12 18.77
C GLU A 63 -25.67 -3.56 19.57
N THR A 64 -25.86 -2.37 20.15
CA THR A 64 -24.78 -1.60 20.82
C THR A 64 -24.98 -1.44 22.33
N HIS A 65 -26.07 -1.94 22.89
CA HIS A 65 -26.48 -1.68 24.28
C HIS A 65 -25.45 -2.18 25.31
N GLU A 66 -24.95 -3.41 25.17
CA GLU A 66 -23.96 -3.96 26.10
C GLU A 66 -22.64 -3.16 26.07
N SER A 67 -22.22 -2.72 24.87
CA SER A 67 -21.04 -1.88 24.69
C SER A 67 -21.20 -0.49 25.33
N LYS A 68 -22.33 0.18 25.07
CA LYS A 68 -22.61 1.54 25.58
C LYS A 68 -22.72 1.63 27.11
N ASN A 69 -23.15 0.55 27.76
CA ASN A 69 -23.36 0.53 29.22
C ASN A 69 -22.11 0.16 30.01
N GLN A 70 -20.98 -0.15 29.37
CA GLN A 70 -19.74 -0.41 30.09
C GLN A 70 -19.18 0.86 30.73
N ASP A 71 -18.68 0.73 31.96
CA ASP A 71 -18.04 1.84 32.65
C ASP A 71 -16.79 2.31 31.89
N GLY A 72 -16.66 3.62 31.70
CA GLY A 72 -15.59 4.25 30.94
C GLY A 72 -15.78 4.28 29.43
N VAL A 73 -16.91 3.81 28.88
CA VAL A 73 -17.30 4.05 27.47
C VAL A 73 -18.04 5.39 27.36
N PHE A 74 -17.66 6.21 26.39
CA PHE A 74 -18.23 7.55 26.19
C PHE A 74 -19.13 7.63 24.96
N ALA A 75 -18.84 6.86 23.91
CA ALA A 75 -19.64 6.82 22.70
C ALA A 75 -19.44 5.50 21.94
N VAL A 76 -20.49 5.07 21.26
CA VAL A 76 -20.44 4.03 20.21
C VAL A 76 -21.08 4.63 18.97
N ILE A 77 -20.30 4.74 17.90
CA ILE A 77 -20.63 5.39 16.63
C ILE A 77 -20.79 4.31 15.56
N THR A 78 -21.85 4.40 14.75
CA THR A 78 -22.17 3.47 13.66
C THR A 78 -22.26 4.21 12.32
N GLY A 79 -22.36 3.48 11.21
CA GLY A 79 -22.59 4.11 9.89
C GLY A 79 -23.82 5.01 9.81
N ARG A 80 -24.87 4.73 10.60
CA ARG A 80 -26.06 5.60 10.67
C ARG A 80 -25.74 6.97 11.25
N ASP A 81 -24.89 7.03 12.27
CA ASP A 81 -24.42 8.28 12.86
C ASP A 81 -23.58 9.08 11.84
N MET A 82 -22.75 8.39 11.06
CA MET A 82 -21.97 9.03 9.99
C MET A 82 -22.86 9.69 8.94
N VAL A 83 -23.92 9.03 8.47
CA VAL A 83 -24.88 9.62 7.52
C VAL A 83 -25.54 10.90 8.07
N VAL A 84 -25.83 10.93 9.38
CA VAL A 84 -26.41 12.11 10.04
C VAL A 84 -25.40 13.26 10.10
N HIS A 85 -24.13 12.97 10.39
CA HIS A 85 -23.13 13.99 10.69
C HIS A 85 -22.22 14.37 9.53
N THR A 86 -22.21 13.59 8.44
CA THR A 86 -21.35 13.83 7.29
C THR A 86 -22.09 13.69 5.96
N ASP A 87 -21.57 14.35 4.94
CA ASP A 87 -21.85 13.99 3.55
C ASP A 87 -20.94 12.84 3.11
N SER A 88 -21.30 12.19 2.00
CA SER A 88 -20.42 11.20 1.37
C SER A 88 -19.13 11.88 0.92
N MET A 89 -17.99 11.27 1.21
CA MET A 89 -16.70 11.76 0.75
C MET A 89 -16.65 11.75 -0.78
N LYS A 90 -16.24 12.89 -1.36
CA LYS A 90 -16.22 13.07 -2.81
C LYS A 90 -15.07 12.29 -3.45
N THR A 91 -15.36 11.75 -4.63
CA THR A 91 -14.40 11.12 -5.52
C THR A 91 -14.09 12.02 -6.72
N PRO A 92 -12.94 11.82 -7.40
CA PRO A 92 -12.63 12.54 -8.62
C PRO A 92 -13.57 12.22 -9.80
N VAL A 93 -14.17 11.03 -9.79
CA VAL A 93 -15.16 10.54 -10.75
C VAL A 93 -16.57 10.83 -10.22
N ASP A 94 -17.49 11.23 -11.09
CA ASP A 94 -18.91 11.37 -10.75
C ASP A 94 -19.56 9.98 -10.71
N THR A 95 -19.82 9.49 -9.51
CA THR A 95 -20.38 8.16 -9.27
C THR A 95 -21.45 8.24 -8.18
N PRO A 96 -22.55 7.47 -8.28
CA PRO A 96 -23.56 7.42 -7.23
C PRO A 96 -23.07 6.71 -5.95
N MET A 97 -21.91 6.04 -6.00
CA MET A 97 -21.30 5.35 -4.87
C MET A 97 -21.12 6.26 -3.66
N LYS A 98 -21.50 5.76 -2.49
CA LYS A 98 -21.40 6.50 -1.23
C LYS A 98 -20.30 5.96 -0.32
N HIS A 99 -19.47 6.86 0.21
CA HIS A 99 -18.42 6.54 1.18
C HIS A 99 -18.50 7.44 2.42
N TYR A 100 -18.89 6.86 3.55
CA TYR A 100 -19.06 7.55 4.84
C TYR A 100 -17.97 7.22 5.87
N GLY A 101 -16.95 6.45 5.49
CA GLY A 101 -15.88 6.01 6.39
C GLY A 101 -16.25 4.82 7.28
N LEU A 102 -17.54 4.62 7.58
CA LEU A 102 -18.11 3.41 8.19
C LEU A 102 -19.16 2.78 7.27
N ALA A 103 -19.26 1.46 7.27
CA ALA A 103 -20.31 0.69 6.62
C ALA A 103 -21.69 1.08 7.18
N VAL A 104 -22.66 1.28 6.28
CA VAL A 104 -24.02 1.74 6.65
C VAL A 104 -25.04 0.62 6.56
N ASP A 105 -25.26 0.11 5.35
CA ASP A 105 -26.26 -0.92 5.02
C ASP A 105 -25.61 -2.28 4.71
N ARG A 106 -24.34 -2.26 4.29
CA ARG A 106 -23.59 -3.44 3.90
C ARG A 106 -22.10 -3.23 4.12
N VAL A 107 -21.41 -4.35 4.25
CA VAL A 107 -19.96 -4.45 4.18
C VAL A 107 -19.57 -4.99 2.80
N ARG A 108 -18.45 -4.49 2.27
CA ARG A 108 -17.99 -4.67 0.89
C ARG A 108 -16.53 -5.13 0.81
N PHE A 109 -15.83 -5.26 1.94
CA PHE A 109 -14.54 -5.95 2.03
C PHE A 109 -14.25 -6.40 3.47
N VAL A 110 -13.41 -7.42 3.63
CA VAL A 110 -12.91 -7.84 4.95
C VAL A 110 -12.06 -6.72 5.54
N GLY A 111 -12.33 -6.31 6.78
CA GLY A 111 -11.66 -5.18 7.42
C GLY A 111 -12.39 -3.85 7.34
N GLU A 112 -13.53 -3.78 6.63
CA GLU A 112 -14.33 -2.55 6.54
C GLU A 112 -14.80 -2.08 7.93
N PRO A 113 -14.55 -0.81 8.31
CA PRO A 113 -15.07 -0.26 9.56
C PRO A 113 -16.59 -0.33 9.64
N VAL A 114 -17.15 -0.86 10.74
CA VAL A 114 -18.60 -0.97 10.96
C VAL A 114 -19.07 -0.10 12.13
N ALA A 115 -18.26 -0.06 13.20
CA ALA A 115 -18.54 0.78 14.37
C ALA A 115 -17.25 1.28 15.01
N VAL A 116 -17.33 2.40 15.75
CA VAL A 116 -16.24 2.94 16.57
C VAL A 116 -16.70 3.04 18.01
N VAL A 117 -15.87 2.57 18.94
CA VAL A 117 -16.08 2.74 20.38
C VAL A 117 -15.05 3.71 20.93
N CYS A 118 -15.49 4.76 21.63
CA CYS A 118 -14.63 5.69 22.34
C CYS A 118 -14.69 5.43 23.85
N ALA A 119 -13.56 5.11 24.48
CA ALA A 119 -13.48 4.80 25.91
C ALA A 119 -12.31 5.52 26.60
N LYS A 120 -12.20 5.34 27.92
CA LYS A 120 -11.15 5.97 28.76
C LYS A 120 -9.72 5.59 28.35
N ASN A 121 -9.52 4.41 27.80
CA ASN A 121 -8.24 3.94 27.28
C ASN A 121 -8.47 2.89 26.17
N ARG A 122 -7.39 2.55 25.46
CA ARG A 122 -7.43 1.61 24.34
C ARG A 122 -7.99 0.24 24.72
N TYR A 123 -7.55 -0.34 25.83
CA TYR A 123 -7.99 -1.65 26.31
C TYR A 123 -9.52 -1.71 26.52
N LEU A 124 -10.09 -0.69 27.15
CA LEU A 124 -11.54 -0.62 27.37
C LEU A 124 -12.29 -0.41 26.05
N ALA A 125 -11.75 0.38 25.12
CA ALA A 125 -12.37 0.59 23.82
C ALA A 125 -12.44 -0.73 23.02
N GLU A 126 -11.36 -1.51 23.01
CA GLU A 126 -11.30 -2.82 22.36
C GLU A 126 -12.27 -3.82 23.02
N ASN A 127 -12.25 -3.93 24.36
CA ASN A 127 -13.17 -4.81 25.10
C ASN A 127 -14.65 -4.47 24.85
N ALA A 128 -14.97 -3.18 24.80
CA ALA A 128 -16.33 -2.72 24.54
C ALA A 128 -16.73 -2.90 23.07
N ALA A 129 -15.79 -2.81 22.12
CA ALA A 129 -16.05 -3.10 20.71
C ALA A 129 -16.46 -4.58 20.50
N GLU A 130 -15.87 -5.52 21.25
CA GLU A 130 -16.23 -6.94 21.20
C GLU A 130 -17.63 -7.26 21.74
N LYS A 131 -18.30 -6.32 22.40
CA LYS A 131 -19.68 -6.47 22.90
C LYS A 131 -20.74 -6.00 21.93
N ILE A 132 -20.35 -5.47 20.77
CA ILE A 132 -21.31 -5.10 19.72
C ILE A 132 -21.67 -6.37 18.95
N GLN A 133 -22.97 -6.68 18.86
CA GLN A 133 -23.46 -7.82 18.10
C GLN A 133 -23.99 -7.33 16.74
N ILE A 134 -23.62 -8.02 15.66
CA ILE A 134 -24.01 -7.66 14.30
C ILE A 134 -24.55 -8.89 13.60
N GLU A 135 -25.71 -8.75 12.98
CA GLU A 135 -26.30 -9.79 12.13
C GLU A 135 -26.02 -9.47 10.66
N TYR A 136 -25.40 -10.42 9.96
CA TYR A 136 -25.04 -10.31 8.55
C TYR A 136 -25.82 -11.30 7.69
N GLU A 137 -26.16 -10.87 6.48
CA GLU A 137 -26.58 -11.74 5.38
C GLU A 137 -25.46 -11.73 4.33
N VAL A 138 -24.66 -12.80 4.28
CA VAL A 138 -23.46 -12.90 3.43
C VAL A 138 -23.86 -13.03 1.96
N LEU A 139 -23.14 -12.30 1.09
CA LEU A 139 -23.33 -12.26 -0.35
C LEU A 139 -22.09 -12.82 -1.07
N LYS A 140 -22.24 -13.16 -2.35
CA LYS A 140 -21.09 -13.52 -3.21
C LYS A 140 -20.13 -12.34 -3.30
N ALA A 141 -18.86 -12.59 -3.03
CA ALA A 141 -17.78 -11.63 -3.24
C ALA A 141 -17.24 -11.70 -4.68
N LEU A 142 -16.79 -10.56 -5.20
CA LEU A 142 -16.13 -10.44 -6.50
C LEU A 142 -14.70 -9.96 -6.28
N VAL A 143 -13.73 -10.87 -6.42
CA VAL A 143 -12.31 -10.55 -6.21
C VAL A 143 -11.52 -10.45 -7.52
N ASP A 144 -11.96 -11.08 -8.59
CA ASP A 144 -11.32 -10.94 -9.90
C ASP A 144 -11.82 -9.66 -10.61
N PRO A 145 -10.93 -8.79 -11.11
CA PRO A 145 -11.34 -7.54 -11.73
C PRO A 145 -12.00 -7.72 -13.11
N ILE A 146 -11.68 -8.78 -13.86
CA ILE A 146 -12.34 -9.05 -15.14
C ILE A 146 -13.74 -9.62 -14.89
N GLU A 147 -13.88 -10.58 -13.97
CA GLU A 147 -15.20 -11.09 -13.54
C GLU A 147 -16.07 -9.96 -13.01
N SER A 148 -15.52 -9.10 -12.13
CA SER A 148 -16.28 -7.99 -11.56
C SER A 148 -16.75 -7.00 -12.62
N ALA A 149 -15.93 -6.71 -13.63
CA ALA A 149 -16.25 -5.80 -14.72
C ALA A 149 -17.28 -6.35 -15.73
N SER A 150 -17.65 -7.63 -15.64
CA SER A 150 -18.65 -8.26 -16.51
C SER A 150 -20.06 -7.71 -16.29
N ASP A 151 -20.86 -7.64 -17.36
CA ASP A 151 -22.28 -7.25 -17.29
C ASP A 151 -23.15 -8.24 -16.49
N GLU A 152 -22.66 -9.48 -16.29
CA GLU A 152 -23.36 -10.53 -15.51
C GLU A 152 -23.01 -10.49 -14.01
N ALA A 153 -22.04 -9.67 -13.61
CA ALA A 153 -21.57 -9.63 -12.24
C ALA A 153 -22.60 -8.97 -11.30
N PRO A 154 -22.83 -9.51 -10.08
CA PRO A 154 -23.65 -8.82 -9.09
C PRO A 154 -23.04 -7.48 -8.71
N LEU A 155 -23.88 -6.47 -8.51
CA LEU A 155 -23.42 -5.12 -8.18
C LEU A 155 -22.92 -5.06 -6.73
N ILE A 156 -21.69 -4.57 -6.53
CA ILE A 156 -21.11 -4.27 -5.21
C ILE A 156 -21.79 -3.04 -4.59
N HIS A 157 -22.10 -2.06 -5.44
CA HIS A 157 -22.86 -0.85 -5.10
C HIS A 157 -24.20 -0.90 -5.85
N PRO A 158 -25.32 -1.25 -5.18
CA PRO A 158 -26.62 -1.39 -5.83
C PRO A 158 -27.13 -0.13 -6.54
N GLU A 159 -26.62 1.04 -6.17
CA GLU A 159 -26.94 2.32 -6.79
C GLU A 159 -26.18 2.59 -8.10
N MET A 160 -25.16 1.79 -8.42
CA MET A 160 -24.42 1.86 -9.68
C MET A 160 -25.10 1.00 -10.76
N SER A 161 -24.75 1.25 -12.03
CA SER A 161 -25.24 0.45 -13.18
C SER A 161 -24.33 -0.71 -13.56
N SER A 162 -23.08 -0.69 -13.10
CA SER A 162 -22.06 -1.73 -13.30
C SER A 162 -21.02 -1.63 -12.18
N ASN A 163 -20.10 -2.60 -12.07
CA ASN A 163 -18.95 -2.50 -11.15
C ASN A 163 -17.76 -1.71 -11.74
N LEU A 164 -17.99 -0.96 -12.81
CA LEU A 164 -17.01 -0.03 -13.35
C LEU A 164 -17.26 1.35 -12.76
N TYR A 165 -16.30 1.88 -12.00
CA TYR A 165 -16.35 3.27 -11.55
C TYR A 165 -16.31 4.24 -12.73
N SER A 166 -15.46 3.95 -13.72
CA SER A 166 -15.43 4.63 -15.01
C SER A 166 -14.65 3.82 -16.05
N THR A 167 -14.86 4.15 -17.33
CA THR A 167 -14.06 3.66 -18.46
C THR A 167 -13.62 4.84 -19.32
N HIS A 168 -12.36 4.82 -19.74
CA HIS A 168 -11.77 5.85 -20.61
C HIS A 168 -11.03 5.21 -21.78
N HIS A 169 -11.11 5.84 -22.94
CA HIS A 169 -10.44 5.40 -24.16
C HIS A 169 -9.69 6.58 -24.77
N PHE A 170 -8.39 6.41 -24.98
CA PHE A 170 -7.50 7.42 -25.54
C PHE A 170 -6.77 6.85 -26.75
N LYS A 171 -6.67 7.66 -27.81
CA LYS A 171 -5.94 7.32 -29.03
C LYS A 171 -5.03 8.48 -29.41
N HIS A 172 -3.74 8.21 -29.49
CA HIS A 172 -2.69 9.19 -29.77
C HIS A 172 -1.87 8.76 -30.99
N GLY A 173 -1.56 9.71 -31.87
CA GLY A 173 -0.96 9.40 -33.17
C GLY A 173 -1.92 8.64 -34.10
N ASP A 174 -1.39 7.76 -34.95
CA ASP A 174 -2.16 6.95 -35.89
C ASP A 174 -1.84 5.45 -35.73
N PRO A 175 -2.32 4.81 -34.65
CA PRO A 175 -2.04 3.41 -34.38
C PRO A 175 -2.63 2.49 -35.46
N ASP A 176 -3.77 2.81 -36.07
CA ASP A 176 -4.38 1.94 -37.09
C ASP A 176 -3.44 1.73 -38.27
N THR A 177 -2.94 2.83 -38.85
CA THR A 177 -1.96 2.77 -39.95
C THR A 177 -0.66 2.06 -39.53
N ALA A 178 -0.22 2.23 -38.29
CA ALA A 178 0.99 1.60 -37.79
C ALA A 178 0.84 0.08 -37.63
N PHE A 179 -0.33 -0.40 -37.19
CA PHE A 179 -0.66 -1.82 -37.16
C PHE A 179 -0.81 -2.40 -38.58
N ASP A 180 -1.36 -1.65 -39.54
CA ASP A 180 -1.48 -2.10 -40.93
C ASP A 180 -0.12 -2.24 -41.65
N LYS A 181 0.89 -1.47 -41.24
CA LYS A 181 2.23 -1.43 -41.84
C LYS A 181 3.28 -2.21 -41.06
N THR A 182 2.89 -2.91 -40.00
CA THR A 182 3.80 -3.67 -39.15
C THR A 182 4.35 -4.90 -39.87
N ASP A 183 5.49 -5.42 -39.43
CA ASP A 183 5.98 -6.71 -39.96
C ASP A 183 5.23 -7.86 -39.29
N ASP A 184 5.01 -7.74 -37.98
CA ASP A 184 4.23 -8.69 -37.17
C ASP A 184 3.69 -8.01 -35.90
N VAL A 185 2.88 -8.74 -35.12
CA VAL A 185 2.25 -8.31 -33.87
C VAL A 185 2.53 -9.32 -32.75
N ILE A 186 2.73 -8.82 -31.53
CA ILE A 186 2.71 -9.64 -30.32
C ILE A 186 1.50 -9.25 -29.46
N ASP A 187 0.76 -10.23 -28.94
CA ASP A 187 -0.47 -10.07 -28.14
C ASP A 187 -0.38 -10.96 -26.90
N PHE A 188 -0.42 -10.36 -25.71
CA PHE A 188 -0.39 -11.10 -24.46
C PHE A 188 -1.14 -10.36 -23.35
N ILE A 189 -1.51 -11.10 -22.31
CA ILE A 189 -2.09 -10.58 -21.08
C ILE A 189 -1.03 -10.69 -19.97
N ILE A 190 -0.95 -9.66 -19.14
CA ILE A 190 -0.04 -9.64 -18.00
C ILE A 190 -0.71 -9.05 -16.77
N GLU A 191 -0.38 -9.58 -15.61
CA GLU A 191 -0.89 -9.14 -14.33
C GLU A 191 0.24 -8.63 -13.43
N TYR A 192 0.00 -7.48 -12.80
CA TYR A 192 0.78 -7.01 -11.65
C TYR A 192 -0.07 -7.14 -10.38
N PRO A 193 0.44 -7.75 -9.30
CA PRO A 193 -0.34 -8.07 -8.10
C PRO A 193 -0.62 -6.83 -7.24
N ARG A 194 -1.51 -7.00 -6.24
CA ARG A 194 -1.63 -6.05 -5.13
C ARG A 194 -0.45 -6.22 -4.17
N ASN A 195 0.25 -5.13 -3.90
CA ASN A 195 1.26 -5.05 -2.85
C ASN A 195 1.12 -3.72 -2.08
N SER A 196 1.88 -3.55 -1.01
CA SER A 196 1.92 -2.37 -0.17
C SER A 196 3.29 -2.27 0.49
N ILE A 197 3.65 -1.11 1.00
CA ILE A 197 4.88 -0.90 1.77
C ILE A 197 4.44 -0.44 3.16
N PRO A 198 4.05 -1.37 4.05
CA PRO A 198 3.44 -1.02 5.31
C PRO A 198 4.44 -0.22 6.16
N PRO A 199 4.15 1.04 6.51
CA PRO A 199 5.07 1.86 7.28
C PRO A 199 5.21 1.27 8.68
N ILE A 200 6.40 1.31 9.26
CA ILE A 200 6.65 0.76 10.61
C ILE A 200 5.75 1.44 11.65
N GLU A 201 5.61 2.77 11.59
CA GLU A 201 4.57 3.49 12.32
C GLU A 201 3.25 3.43 11.53
N CYS A 202 2.22 2.78 12.08
CA CYS A 202 0.88 2.74 11.52
C CYS A 202 0.16 4.11 11.58
N PHE A 203 -1.12 4.15 11.20
CA PHE A 203 -1.88 5.39 11.21
C PHE A 203 -2.19 5.87 12.63
N GLY A 204 -2.15 7.18 12.84
CA GLY A 204 -2.53 7.79 14.10
C GLY A 204 -3.20 9.14 13.92
N CYS A 205 -4.22 9.40 14.73
CA CYS A 205 -4.99 10.63 14.69
C CYS A 205 -5.48 11.00 16.10
N VAL A 206 -5.33 12.27 16.47
CA VAL A 206 -6.05 12.87 17.60
C VAL A 206 -6.94 13.97 17.04
N ALA A 207 -8.24 13.77 17.12
CA ALA A 207 -9.24 14.73 16.65
C ALA A 207 -9.97 15.37 17.83
N GLU A 208 -10.21 16.67 17.74
CA GLU A 208 -10.97 17.44 18.71
C GLU A 208 -12.01 18.29 18.00
N TYR A 209 -13.28 18.07 18.33
CA TYR A 209 -14.36 19.01 18.00
C TYR A 209 -14.31 20.21 18.94
N LEU A 210 -14.49 21.42 18.37
CA LEU A 210 -14.49 22.69 19.07
C LEU A 210 -15.92 23.29 19.05
N PRO A 211 -16.76 23.05 20.07
CA PRO A 211 -18.17 23.51 20.09
C PRO A 211 -18.35 25.01 19.86
N GLU A 212 -17.41 25.82 20.33
CA GLU A 212 -17.44 27.28 20.37
C GLU A 212 -17.29 27.88 18.97
N THR A 213 -16.57 27.18 18.09
CA THR A 213 -16.37 27.60 16.69
C THR A 213 -17.12 26.71 15.70
N GLY A 214 -17.58 25.54 16.15
CA GLY A 214 -18.16 24.49 15.32
C GLY A 214 -17.14 23.90 14.33
N GLY A 215 -15.86 23.87 14.70
CA GLY A 215 -14.75 23.36 13.87
C GLY A 215 -14.04 22.17 14.50
N TYR A 216 -12.93 21.76 13.88
CA TYR A 216 -12.10 20.63 14.31
C TYR A 216 -10.61 20.99 14.31
N ASP A 217 -9.89 20.58 15.35
CA ASP A 217 -8.42 20.55 15.41
C ASP A 217 -7.98 19.08 15.35
N VAL A 218 -7.15 18.75 14.36
CA VAL A 218 -6.67 17.39 14.14
C VAL A 218 -5.16 17.40 14.09
N ILE A 219 -4.52 16.54 14.89
CA ILE A 219 -3.13 16.16 14.69
C ILE A 219 -3.05 14.72 14.21
N SER A 220 -2.33 14.49 13.12
CA SER A 220 -2.24 13.16 12.50
C SER A 220 -0.93 13.01 11.72
N ASN A 221 -0.46 11.78 11.51
CA ASN A 221 0.64 11.51 10.60
C ASN A 221 0.21 11.46 9.12
N PHE A 222 -0.84 12.21 8.75
CA PHE A 222 -1.27 12.43 7.36
C PHE A 222 -0.27 13.34 6.62
N PRO A 223 0.33 12.89 5.51
CA PRO A 223 1.48 13.57 4.87
C PRO A 223 1.09 14.56 3.75
N GLY A 224 -0.20 14.77 3.49
CA GLY A 224 -0.69 15.36 2.24
C GLY A 224 -0.85 14.31 1.11
N PRO A 225 -1.35 14.68 -0.09
CA PRO A 225 -1.63 16.03 -0.54
C PRO A 225 -2.74 16.71 0.24
N PHE A 226 -2.57 17.99 0.51
CA PHE A 226 -3.56 18.78 1.25
C PHE A 226 -4.82 19.10 0.42
N GLY A 227 -4.89 18.67 -0.84
CA GLY A 227 -6.14 18.56 -1.59
C GLY A 227 -7.20 17.67 -0.92
N MET A 228 -6.82 16.80 0.02
CA MET A 228 -7.78 16.05 0.86
C MET A 228 -8.43 16.92 1.95
N GLN A 229 -7.84 18.05 2.33
CA GLN A 229 -8.40 18.93 3.36
C GLN A 229 -9.78 19.47 2.96
N PRO A 230 -9.98 20.00 1.73
CA PRO A 230 -11.32 20.35 1.26
C PRO A 230 -12.30 19.17 1.22
N VAL A 231 -11.83 17.97 0.84
CA VAL A 231 -12.66 16.75 0.80
C VAL A 231 -13.19 16.42 2.20
N MET A 232 -12.32 16.47 3.21
CA MET A 232 -12.69 16.25 4.61
C MET A 232 -13.61 17.36 5.14
N ALA A 233 -13.31 18.63 4.83
CA ALA A 233 -14.13 19.76 5.28
C ALA A 233 -15.55 19.69 4.71
N TRP A 234 -15.69 19.37 3.41
CA TRP A 234 -17.00 19.16 2.79
C TRP A 234 -17.75 17.98 3.39
N ALA A 235 -17.08 16.84 3.59
CA ALA A 235 -17.69 15.68 4.25
C ALA A 235 -18.18 16.05 5.66
N LEU A 236 -17.40 16.78 6.45
CA LEU A 236 -17.77 17.25 7.79
C LEU A 236 -18.78 18.41 7.82
N ARG A 237 -19.20 18.91 6.64
CA ARG A 237 -20.10 20.07 6.48
C ARG A 237 -19.60 21.33 7.17
N VAL A 238 -18.28 21.57 7.11
CA VAL A 238 -17.64 22.77 7.65
C VAL A 238 -16.89 23.54 6.56
N ALA A 239 -16.74 24.84 6.77
CA ALA A 239 -15.85 25.64 5.91
C ALA A 239 -14.39 25.20 6.12
N GLY A 240 -13.55 25.33 5.08
CA GLY A 240 -12.16 24.88 5.14
C GLY A 240 -11.35 25.51 6.28
N ASN A 241 -11.62 26.76 6.64
CA ASN A 241 -10.98 27.45 7.77
C ASN A 241 -11.42 26.93 9.15
N LYS A 242 -12.43 26.05 9.22
CA LYS A 242 -12.88 25.38 10.44
C LYS A 242 -12.33 23.95 10.58
N LEU A 243 -11.50 23.49 9.65
CA LEU A 243 -10.76 22.23 9.76
C LEU A 243 -9.26 22.53 9.77
N ARG A 244 -8.66 22.49 10.95
CA ARG A 244 -7.22 22.67 11.15
C ARG A 244 -6.54 21.31 11.20
N LEU A 245 -5.56 21.10 10.32
CA LEU A 245 -4.72 19.92 10.31
C LEU A 245 -3.32 20.29 10.79
N ARG A 246 -2.76 19.46 11.66
CA ARG A 246 -1.40 19.56 12.18
C ARG A 246 -0.65 18.25 11.95
N THR A 247 0.64 18.35 11.64
CA THR A 247 1.50 17.18 11.45
C THR A 247 2.53 17.09 12.57
N PRO A 248 2.85 15.89 13.08
CA PRO A 248 3.96 15.70 14.00
C PRO A 248 5.30 16.08 13.34
N PRO A 249 6.34 16.42 14.13
CA PRO A 249 7.68 16.69 13.59
C PRO A 249 8.34 15.44 13.01
N ASN A 250 7.96 14.24 13.45
CA ASN A 250 8.48 12.98 12.94
C ASN A 250 7.35 12.02 12.53
N CYS A 251 7.63 11.20 11.52
CA CYS A 251 6.73 10.19 10.99
C CYS A 251 7.55 8.95 10.61
N GLY A 252 7.14 7.77 11.09
CA GLY A 252 7.85 6.49 10.94
C GLY A 252 7.56 5.82 9.60
N GLY A 253 7.83 6.52 8.50
CA GLY A 253 7.54 6.08 7.14
C GLY A 253 6.12 6.42 6.67
N ASN A 254 5.92 6.44 5.36
CA ASN A 254 4.62 6.68 4.71
C ASN A 254 4.53 5.87 3.42
N PHE A 255 5.46 6.09 2.49
CA PHE A 255 5.53 5.37 1.22
C PHE A 255 4.24 5.44 0.39
N GLY A 256 3.48 6.53 0.55
CA GLY A 256 2.16 6.72 -0.07
C GLY A 256 0.99 6.24 0.78
N THR A 257 1.16 5.21 1.61
CA THR A 257 0.04 4.55 2.30
C THR A 257 -0.76 5.48 3.22
N LYS A 258 -0.10 6.41 3.92
CA LYS A 258 -0.76 7.34 4.87
C LYS A 258 -1.65 8.37 4.18
N LEU A 259 -1.69 8.44 2.85
CA LEU A 259 -2.66 9.26 2.12
C LEU A 259 -4.09 8.82 2.40
N CYS A 260 -4.34 7.52 2.62
CA CYS A 260 -5.69 7.01 2.88
C CYS A 260 -6.16 7.19 4.32
N MET A 261 -5.45 7.95 5.16
CA MET A 261 -5.89 8.29 6.51
C MET A 261 -7.08 9.25 6.56
N PHE A 262 -7.32 10.03 5.50
CA PHE A 262 -8.35 11.08 5.50
C PHE A 262 -9.78 10.61 5.85
N PRO A 263 -10.26 9.40 5.46
CA PRO A 263 -11.56 8.90 5.89
C PRO A 263 -11.60 8.63 7.39
N HIS A 264 -10.50 8.12 7.95
CA HIS A 264 -10.39 7.88 9.39
C HIS A 264 -10.33 9.19 10.18
N ILE A 265 -9.70 10.23 9.64
CA ILE A 265 -9.75 11.59 10.23
C ILE A 265 -11.20 12.08 10.32
N VAL A 266 -12.00 11.92 9.24
CA VAL A 266 -13.43 12.30 9.24
C VAL A 266 -14.20 11.50 10.30
N VAL A 267 -13.99 10.18 10.38
CA VAL A 267 -14.63 9.34 11.41
C VAL A 267 -14.23 9.79 12.82
N MET A 268 -12.96 10.09 13.07
CA MET A 268 -12.49 10.53 14.38
C MET A 268 -13.00 11.92 14.76
N CYS A 269 -13.20 12.82 13.80
CA CYS A 269 -13.86 14.11 14.02
C CYS A 269 -15.30 13.92 14.50
N VAL A 270 -16.07 13.05 13.84
CA VAL A 270 -17.44 12.72 14.27
C VAL A 270 -17.44 12.02 15.63
N ALA A 271 -16.52 11.09 15.85
CA ALA A 271 -16.37 10.40 17.12
C ALA A 271 -16.07 11.39 18.27
N SER A 272 -15.19 12.36 18.05
CA SER A 272 -14.89 13.41 19.03
C SER A 272 -16.12 14.26 19.35
N LYS A 273 -16.87 14.65 18.32
CA LYS A 273 -18.12 15.42 18.48
C LYS A 273 -19.16 14.66 19.30
N LEU A 274 -19.37 13.37 19.02
CA LEU A 274 -20.36 12.55 19.71
C LEU A 274 -19.93 12.13 21.12
N ALA A 275 -18.63 11.92 21.35
CA ALA A 275 -18.09 11.63 22.68
C ALA A 275 -17.98 12.86 23.59
N GLY A 276 -18.11 14.07 23.01
CA GLY A 276 -18.00 15.35 23.72
C GLY A 276 -16.59 15.62 24.26
N ARG A 277 -15.55 15.10 23.60
CA ARG A 277 -14.15 15.17 24.05
C ARG A 277 -13.16 14.88 22.91
N PRO A 278 -11.87 15.22 23.04
CA PRO A 278 -10.86 14.78 22.09
C PRO A 278 -10.80 13.24 22.01
N VAL A 279 -10.54 12.70 20.82
CA VAL A 279 -10.45 11.26 20.57
C VAL A 279 -9.12 10.94 19.89
N LYS A 280 -8.35 10.03 20.48
CA LYS A 280 -7.11 9.45 19.95
C LYS A 280 -7.40 8.07 19.38
N TRP A 281 -7.03 7.85 18.13
CA TRP A 281 -7.03 6.54 17.48
C TRP A 281 -5.62 6.22 16.98
N LEU A 282 -5.22 4.97 17.21
CA LEU A 282 -3.97 4.40 16.72
C LEU A 282 -4.31 3.06 16.10
N GLU A 283 -3.93 2.89 14.85
CA GLU A 283 -4.09 1.67 14.09
C GLU A 283 -3.07 0.61 14.52
N ASP A 284 -3.47 -0.65 14.61
CA ASP A 284 -2.52 -1.78 14.73
C ASP A 284 -2.07 -2.35 13.36
N ARG A 285 -1.20 -3.36 13.36
CA ARG A 285 -0.70 -3.92 12.09
C ARG A 285 -1.77 -4.72 11.33
N LEU A 286 -2.67 -5.40 12.03
CA LEU A 286 -3.74 -6.17 11.40
C LEU A 286 -4.72 -5.22 10.70
N GLU A 287 -5.10 -4.14 11.38
CA GLU A 287 -5.92 -3.08 10.80
C GLU A 287 -5.23 -2.44 9.59
N ASN A 288 -3.93 -2.16 9.69
CA ASN A 288 -3.16 -1.57 8.60
C ASN A 288 -3.17 -2.46 7.35
N LEU A 289 -2.87 -3.75 7.49
CA LEU A 289 -2.85 -4.68 6.36
C LEU A 289 -4.27 -4.94 5.82
N ALA A 290 -5.27 -5.11 6.67
CA ALA A 290 -6.62 -5.45 6.22
C ALA A 290 -7.42 -4.26 5.68
N ALA A 291 -7.12 -3.03 6.09
CA ALA A 291 -8.07 -1.92 5.91
C ALA A 291 -7.50 -0.54 5.58
N ALA A 292 -6.18 -0.35 5.59
CA ALA A 292 -5.57 0.90 5.14
C ALA A 292 -5.71 1.06 3.62
N ASN A 293 -4.79 0.45 2.87
CA ASN A 293 -4.80 0.37 1.41
C ASN A 293 -3.74 -0.62 0.89
N SER A 294 -3.87 -0.97 -0.39
CA SER A 294 -2.79 -1.54 -1.21
C SER A 294 -2.58 -0.70 -2.46
N ALA A 295 -1.50 -0.93 -3.19
CA ALA A 295 -1.41 -0.61 -4.62
C ALA A 295 -2.47 -1.42 -5.38
N GLN A 296 -2.86 -0.95 -6.57
CA GLN A 296 -3.78 -1.71 -7.41
C GLN A 296 -3.11 -2.97 -7.95
N ASN A 297 -3.90 -4.05 -8.01
CA ASN A 297 -3.68 -5.06 -9.02
C ASN A 297 -4.06 -4.45 -10.37
N ARG A 298 -3.30 -4.77 -11.41
CA ARG A 298 -3.64 -4.38 -12.78
C ARG A 298 -3.43 -5.54 -13.71
N ILE A 299 -4.50 -5.92 -14.40
CA ILE A 299 -4.42 -6.81 -15.56
C ILE A 299 -4.35 -5.92 -16.79
N THR A 300 -3.37 -6.18 -17.66
CA THR A 300 -3.17 -5.45 -18.90
C THR A 300 -3.07 -6.42 -20.06
N ARG A 301 -3.91 -6.25 -21.08
CA ARG A 301 -3.66 -6.83 -22.39
C ARG A 301 -2.78 -5.87 -23.18
N VAL A 302 -1.68 -6.36 -23.71
CA VAL A 302 -0.73 -5.60 -24.54
C VAL A 302 -0.72 -6.21 -25.93
N ILE A 303 -1.01 -5.39 -26.93
CA ILE A 303 -0.85 -5.72 -28.35
C ILE A 303 0.14 -4.72 -28.94
N ALA A 304 1.27 -5.20 -29.46
CA ALA A 304 2.33 -4.33 -29.98
C ALA A 304 2.65 -4.64 -31.44
N ALA A 305 2.63 -3.60 -32.27
CA ALA A 305 3.15 -3.64 -33.64
C ALA A 305 4.67 -3.52 -33.59
N HIS A 306 5.38 -4.44 -34.25
CA HIS A 306 6.83 -4.44 -34.27
C HIS A 306 7.42 -4.80 -35.64
N LYS A 307 8.67 -4.39 -35.83
CA LYS A 307 9.53 -4.80 -36.95
C LYS A 307 10.36 -6.02 -36.58
N ASN A 308 10.83 -6.75 -37.59
CA ASN A 308 11.77 -7.88 -37.38
C ASN A 308 13.11 -7.45 -36.76
N SER A 309 13.41 -6.15 -36.78
CA SER A 309 14.58 -5.56 -36.11
C SER A 309 14.42 -5.36 -34.60
N GLY A 310 13.26 -5.71 -34.02
CA GLY A 310 12.93 -5.47 -32.61
C GLY A 310 12.40 -4.07 -32.32
N GLU A 311 12.20 -3.23 -33.33
CA GLU A 311 11.59 -1.90 -33.17
C GLU A 311 10.07 -1.98 -32.98
N VAL A 312 9.57 -1.39 -31.90
CA VAL A 312 8.13 -1.26 -31.60
C VAL A 312 7.61 0.05 -32.19
N THR A 313 6.55 -0.03 -33.00
CA THR A 313 6.00 1.12 -33.73
C THR A 313 4.67 1.62 -33.16
N ALA A 314 3.86 0.74 -32.57
CA ALA A 314 2.59 1.09 -31.94
C ALA A 314 2.21 0.16 -30.80
N LEU A 315 1.41 0.67 -29.86
CA LEU A 315 0.86 -0.09 -28.73
C LEU A 315 -0.66 0.06 -28.64
N LYS A 316 -1.33 -1.06 -28.42
CA LYS A 316 -2.72 -1.18 -27.98
C LYS A 316 -2.70 -1.77 -26.57
N MET A 317 -3.27 -1.07 -25.59
CA MET A 317 -3.30 -1.50 -24.20
C MET A 317 -4.73 -1.42 -23.64
N GLU A 318 -5.20 -2.52 -23.06
CA GLU A 318 -6.45 -2.56 -22.30
C GLU A 318 -6.16 -2.93 -20.85
N HIS A 319 -6.55 -2.05 -19.93
CA HIS A 319 -6.30 -2.20 -18.50
C HIS A 319 -7.58 -2.49 -17.74
N TRP A 320 -7.51 -3.41 -16.79
CA TRP A 320 -8.47 -3.58 -15.69
C TRP A 320 -7.75 -3.24 -14.39
N ASP A 321 -8.01 -2.05 -13.84
CA ASP A 321 -7.35 -1.50 -12.65
C ASP A 321 -8.24 -1.72 -11.42
N ASP A 322 -7.83 -2.62 -10.54
CA ASP A 322 -8.59 -3.00 -9.35
C ASP A 322 -8.47 -1.95 -8.25
N ASN A 323 -9.56 -1.19 -8.06
CA ASN A 323 -9.64 -0.11 -7.08
C ASN A 323 -10.29 -0.52 -5.76
N GLY A 324 -10.70 -1.78 -5.63
CA GLY A 324 -11.35 -2.30 -4.42
C GLY A 324 -12.75 -1.75 -4.19
N ALA A 325 -13.23 -1.93 -2.97
CA ALA A 325 -14.64 -1.73 -2.62
C ALA A 325 -15.11 -0.28 -2.70
N TYR A 326 -14.19 0.69 -2.65
CA TYR A 326 -14.48 2.11 -2.72
C TYR A 326 -13.41 2.83 -3.51
N LEU A 327 -13.81 3.73 -4.40
CA LEU A 327 -12.89 4.70 -4.97
C LEU A 327 -12.62 5.79 -3.93
N ARG A 328 -11.40 5.84 -3.37
CA ARG A 328 -11.01 6.86 -2.36
C ARG A 328 -10.09 7.90 -3.01
N ALA A 329 -10.36 9.19 -2.86
CA ALA A 329 -9.46 10.21 -3.40
C ALA A 329 -8.01 10.01 -2.87
N PRO A 330 -6.96 10.15 -3.70
CA PRO A 330 -6.97 10.64 -5.09
C PRO A 330 -7.17 9.56 -6.17
N MET A 331 -7.64 8.35 -5.84
CA MET A 331 -7.92 7.30 -6.83
C MET A 331 -9.00 7.74 -7.84
N PRO A 332 -8.89 7.37 -9.13
CA PRO A 332 -7.96 6.41 -9.73
C PRO A 332 -6.64 7.04 -10.22
N GLY A 333 -6.11 8.04 -9.51
CA GLY A 333 -4.91 8.79 -9.90
C GLY A 333 -3.70 7.99 -10.43
N PRO A 334 -3.34 6.79 -9.90
CA PRO A 334 -2.15 6.06 -10.38
C PRO A 334 -2.14 5.75 -11.88
N ILE A 335 -3.28 5.35 -12.47
CA ILE A 335 -3.32 5.00 -13.90
C ILE A 335 -3.27 6.26 -14.78
N PHE A 336 -3.93 7.35 -14.36
CA PHE A 336 -3.98 8.60 -15.12
C PHE A 336 -2.71 9.43 -14.99
N ARG A 337 -2.06 9.38 -13.83
CA ARG A 337 -0.74 9.98 -13.64
C ARG A 337 0.24 9.42 -14.67
N MET A 338 0.34 8.09 -14.74
CA MET A 338 1.27 7.39 -15.61
C MET A 338 0.86 7.39 -17.10
N HIS A 339 -0.32 7.92 -17.45
CA HIS A 339 -0.79 7.98 -18.84
C HIS A 339 0.20 8.71 -19.75
N GLY A 340 0.71 9.86 -19.28
CA GLY A 340 1.71 10.64 -20.01
C GLY A 340 2.99 9.88 -20.30
N THR A 341 3.36 8.89 -19.48
CA THR A 341 4.60 8.11 -19.60
C THR A 341 4.34 6.66 -20.05
N THR A 342 3.19 6.37 -20.66
CA THR A 342 2.78 5.02 -21.11
C THR A 342 3.84 4.31 -21.95
N THR A 343 4.64 5.05 -22.72
CA THR A 343 5.70 4.51 -23.59
C THR A 343 7.05 4.36 -22.90
N ASN A 344 7.13 4.58 -21.58
CA ASN A 344 8.39 4.60 -20.83
C ASN A 344 9.43 5.53 -21.50
N GLY A 345 10.70 5.10 -21.58
CA GLY A 345 11.79 5.78 -22.28
C GLY A 345 11.88 5.45 -23.78
N TYR A 346 10.83 4.90 -24.38
CA TYR A 346 10.84 4.42 -25.77
C TYR A 346 10.21 5.40 -26.76
N LYS A 347 10.72 5.38 -27.98
CA LYS A 347 10.36 6.27 -29.10
C LYS A 347 8.99 5.99 -29.74
N VAL A 348 8.16 5.12 -29.16
CA VAL A 348 6.85 4.73 -29.70
C VAL A 348 5.96 5.98 -29.81
N GLN A 349 5.33 6.19 -30.97
CA GLN A 349 4.53 7.39 -31.25
C GLN A 349 3.03 7.15 -31.43
N HIS A 350 2.59 5.89 -31.41
CA HIS A 350 1.22 5.52 -31.72
C HIS A 350 0.64 4.66 -30.62
N LEU A 351 -0.41 5.17 -29.96
CA LEU A 351 -1.01 4.57 -28.77
C LEU A 351 -2.52 4.49 -28.89
N ASP A 352 -3.07 3.38 -28.44
CA ASP A 352 -4.50 3.15 -28.26
C ASP A 352 -4.69 2.49 -26.88
N VAL A 353 -5.23 3.24 -25.92
CA VAL A 353 -5.26 2.85 -24.51
C VAL A 353 -6.68 2.91 -23.97
N LYS A 354 -7.17 1.78 -23.48
CA LYS A 354 -8.45 1.65 -22.79
C LYS A 354 -8.22 1.36 -21.31
N MET A 355 -8.83 2.14 -20.44
CA MET A 355 -8.69 2.06 -18.98
C MET A 355 -10.04 1.76 -18.35
N ASN A 356 -10.18 0.59 -17.72
CA ASN A 356 -11.35 0.19 -16.95
C ASN A 356 -11.03 0.30 -15.46
N ILE A 357 -11.76 1.17 -14.73
CA ILE A 357 -11.57 1.39 -13.30
C ILE A 357 -12.58 0.52 -12.54
N VAL A 358 -12.11 -0.55 -11.91
CA VAL A 358 -12.96 -1.65 -11.45
C VAL A 358 -13.17 -1.64 -9.94
N ALA A 359 -14.40 -1.85 -9.50
CA ALA A 359 -14.75 -2.15 -8.11
C ALA A 359 -14.61 -3.66 -7.84
N THR A 360 -14.03 -4.03 -6.70
CA THR A 360 -13.96 -5.44 -6.23
C THR A 360 -14.24 -5.50 -4.73
N ASN A 361 -14.57 -6.66 -4.18
CA ASN A 361 -14.77 -6.87 -2.75
C ASN A 361 -13.44 -7.01 -1.96
N LYS A 362 -12.47 -6.16 -2.28
CA LYS A 362 -11.15 -6.08 -1.63
C LYS A 362 -10.98 -4.72 -0.93
N CYS A 363 -10.00 -4.65 -0.02
CA CYS A 363 -9.60 -3.38 0.59
C CYS A 363 -9.38 -2.30 -0.50
N PRO A 364 -9.95 -1.09 -0.36
CA PRO A 364 -9.74 -0.02 -1.31
C PRO A 364 -8.27 0.23 -1.60
N SER A 365 -7.92 0.39 -2.88
CA SER A 365 -6.56 0.75 -3.23
C SER A 365 -6.27 2.20 -2.88
N GLY A 366 -4.98 2.55 -2.89
CA GLY A 366 -4.52 3.90 -2.62
C GLY A 366 -3.10 4.10 -3.08
N ALA A 367 -2.48 5.20 -2.63
CA ALA A 367 -1.10 5.46 -2.97
C ALA A 367 -0.15 4.47 -2.28
N VAL A 368 0.76 3.91 -3.06
CA VAL A 368 1.97 3.20 -2.64
C VAL A 368 3.11 3.73 -3.50
N ARG A 369 4.34 3.77 -2.97
CA ARG A 369 5.54 4.32 -3.63
C ARG A 369 5.61 3.88 -5.10
N GLY A 370 5.82 4.84 -6.00
CA GLY A 370 5.73 4.62 -7.45
C GLY A 370 4.37 4.97 -8.07
N PHE A 371 3.27 4.80 -7.33
CA PHE A 371 1.94 5.32 -7.70
C PHE A 371 1.53 5.01 -9.15
N GLY A 372 1.45 3.72 -9.50
CA GLY A 372 0.97 3.23 -10.81
C GLY A 372 2.08 2.88 -11.80
N GLY A 373 3.31 3.34 -11.55
CA GLY A 373 4.45 3.04 -12.42
C GLY A 373 4.87 1.56 -12.42
N PRO A 374 4.92 0.83 -11.29
CA PRO A 374 5.27 -0.58 -11.30
C PRO A 374 4.35 -1.40 -12.21
N GLN A 375 3.03 -1.16 -12.16
CA GLN A 375 2.03 -1.81 -13.01
C GLN A 375 2.25 -1.52 -14.50
N LEU A 376 2.57 -0.26 -14.85
CA LEU A 376 2.84 0.14 -16.23
C LEU A 376 4.14 -0.47 -16.75
N TYR A 377 5.24 -0.28 -16.01
CA TYR A 377 6.56 -0.68 -16.46
C TYR A 377 6.75 -2.19 -16.43
N PHE A 378 6.02 -2.92 -15.57
CA PHE A 378 5.94 -4.36 -15.68
C PHE A 378 5.42 -4.79 -17.05
N ALA A 379 4.36 -4.16 -17.57
CA ALA A 379 3.84 -4.46 -18.90
C ALA A 379 4.80 -4.05 -20.03
N THR A 380 5.38 -2.85 -19.98
CA THR A 380 6.26 -2.35 -21.06
C THR A 380 7.60 -3.06 -21.12
N GLU A 381 8.21 -3.38 -19.98
CA GLU A 381 9.53 -4.05 -19.97
C GLU A 381 9.40 -5.56 -20.20
N ARG A 382 8.28 -6.19 -19.80
CA ARG A 382 7.97 -7.57 -20.20
C ARG A 382 7.68 -7.67 -21.70
N LEU A 383 7.07 -6.65 -22.31
CA LEU A 383 6.95 -6.57 -23.77
C LEU A 383 8.33 -6.63 -24.45
N MET A 384 9.30 -5.84 -23.98
CA MET A 384 10.64 -5.84 -24.58
C MET A 384 11.33 -7.21 -24.46
N GLN A 385 11.23 -7.86 -23.30
CA GLN A 385 11.76 -9.20 -23.10
C GLN A 385 11.04 -10.27 -23.93
N LYS A 386 9.70 -10.25 -23.99
CA LYS A 386 8.92 -11.20 -24.80
C LYS A 386 9.22 -11.02 -26.30
N LEU A 387 9.37 -9.77 -26.75
CA LEU A 387 9.74 -9.46 -28.12
C LEU A 387 11.15 -9.96 -28.46
N SER A 388 12.13 -9.80 -27.56
CA SER A 388 13.49 -10.30 -27.79
C SER A 388 13.53 -11.83 -27.88
N VAL A 389 12.76 -12.53 -27.04
CA VAL A 389 12.61 -14.00 -27.13
C VAL A 389 11.96 -14.40 -28.45
N LYS A 390 10.84 -13.76 -28.83
CA LYS A 390 10.11 -14.05 -30.09
C LYS A 390 10.99 -13.87 -31.34
N LEU A 391 11.86 -12.86 -31.35
CA LEU A 391 12.71 -12.54 -32.49
C LEU A 391 14.13 -13.13 -32.40
N GLU A 392 14.44 -13.88 -31.34
CA GLU A 392 15.78 -14.42 -31.07
C GLU A 392 16.88 -13.33 -31.04
N LEU A 393 16.58 -12.17 -30.46
CA LEU A 393 17.50 -11.03 -30.32
C LEU A 393 18.02 -10.88 -28.89
N ASP A 394 19.20 -10.26 -28.72
CA ASP A 394 19.68 -9.87 -27.38
C ASP A 394 18.70 -8.82 -26.78
N PRO A 395 18.12 -9.06 -25.59
CA PRO A 395 17.19 -8.12 -24.95
C PRO A 395 17.75 -6.70 -24.80
N LEU A 396 19.07 -6.58 -24.54
CA LEU A 396 19.72 -5.29 -24.39
C LEU A 396 19.75 -4.50 -25.70
N GLU A 397 19.91 -5.19 -26.84
CA GLU A 397 19.90 -4.56 -28.16
C GLU A 397 18.48 -4.13 -28.55
N VAL A 398 17.44 -4.90 -28.19
CA VAL A 398 16.04 -4.51 -28.36
C VAL A 398 15.72 -3.25 -27.56
N ILE A 399 16.17 -3.16 -26.30
CA ILE A 399 16.01 -1.94 -25.48
C ILE A 399 16.69 -0.75 -26.17
N LYS A 400 17.99 -0.87 -26.49
CA LYS A 400 18.77 0.21 -27.14
C LYS A 400 18.12 0.73 -28.42
N LYS A 401 17.57 -0.18 -29.24
CA LYS A 401 16.92 0.15 -30.52
C LYS A 401 15.70 1.06 -30.35
N ASN A 402 15.02 0.94 -29.22
CA ASN A 402 13.76 1.62 -28.93
C ASN A 402 13.92 2.88 -28.07
N LEU A 403 15.06 3.08 -27.39
CA LEU A 403 15.27 4.25 -26.53
C LEU A 403 15.14 5.58 -27.30
N ILE A 404 14.55 6.59 -26.64
CA ILE A 404 14.50 7.97 -27.12
C ILE A 404 15.94 8.50 -27.29
N SER A 405 16.21 9.19 -28.40
CA SER A 405 17.53 9.73 -28.71
C SER A 405 17.87 10.97 -27.85
N ALA A 406 19.13 11.11 -27.45
CA ALA A 406 19.58 12.21 -26.60
C ALA A 406 19.40 13.61 -27.23
N ASP A 407 19.37 13.71 -28.56
CA ASP A 407 19.13 14.94 -29.31
C ASP A 407 17.64 15.31 -29.41
N SER A 408 16.74 14.47 -28.91
CA SER A 408 15.30 14.67 -28.96
C SER A 408 14.72 15.43 -27.77
N PHE A 409 15.53 15.75 -26.75
CA PHE A 409 15.07 16.45 -25.54
C PHE A 409 15.08 17.98 -25.70
N PRO A 410 14.09 18.71 -25.15
CA PRO A 410 12.92 18.20 -24.44
C PRO A 410 11.98 17.42 -25.39
N TYR A 411 11.49 16.27 -24.93
CA TYR A 411 10.77 15.30 -25.76
C TYR A 411 9.31 15.19 -25.32
N ARG A 412 8.38 15.34 -26.26
CA ARG A 412 6.95 15.16 -26.00
C ARG A 412 6.52 13.73 -26.33
N THR A 413 6.01 13.01 -25.33
CA THR A 413 5.43 11.67 -25.53
C THR A 413 4.05 11.77 -26.19
N PRO A 414 3.52 10.69 -26.78
CA PRO A 414 2.22 10.73 -27.47
C PRO A 414 1.05 11.11 -26.56
N ALA A 415 1.12 10.73 -25.28
CA ALA A 415 0.08 11.05 -24.29
C ALA A 415 0.32 12.40 -23.57
N GLY A 416 1.35 13.16 -23.97
CA GLY A 416 1.50 14.57 -23.60
C GLY A 416 2.58 14.90 -22.57
N ALA A 417 3.24 13.92 -21.95
CA ALA A 417 4.35 14.18 -21.04
C ALA A 417 5.48 14.91 -21.77
N LEU A 418 6.08 15.90 -21.12
CA LEU A 418 7.20 16.66 -21.64
C LEU A 418 8.46 16.28 -20.88
N TYR A 419 9.17 15.28 -21.39
CA TYR A 419 10.46 14.88 -20.82
C TYR A 419 11.45 16.03 -20.96
N ASP A 420 11.95 16.48 -19.82
CA ASP A 420 12.66 17.75 -19.66
C ASP A 420 14.09 17.70 -20.20
N SER A 421 14.83 16.65 -19.86
CA SER A 421 16.19 16.38 -20.33
C SER A 421 16.57 14.92 -20.10
N GLY A 422 17.53 14.40 -20.86
CA GLY A 422 18.04 13.04 -20.64
C GLY A 422 19.07 12.60 -21.66
N ASN A 423 19.87 11.60 -21.29
CA ASN A 423 20.69 10.83 -22.22
C ASN A 423 20.62 9.36 -21.80
N PHE A 424 19.57 8.68 -22.26
CA PHE A 424 19.23 7.32 -21.86
C PHE A 424 20.28 6.31 -22.32
N GLN A 425 20.83 6.51 -23.53
CA GLN A 425 21.92 5.71 -24.09
C GLN A 425 23.16 5.79 -23.20
N ARG A 426 23.59 7.00 -22.82
CA ARG A 426 24.75 7.19 -21.94
C ARG A 426 24.51 6.57 -20.56
N CYS A 427 23.33 6.74 -19.98
CA CYS A 427 22.98 6.13 -18.69
C CYS A 427 23.09 4.59 -18.76
N LEU A 428 22.56 3.99 -19.82
CA LEU A 428 22.68 2.56 -20.08
C LEU A 428 24.14 2.13 -20.28
N GLU A 429 24.91 2.83 -21.11
CA GLU A 429 26.32 2.54 -21.38
C GLU A 429 27.18 2.60 -20.11
N GLU A 430 27.04 3.68 -19.32
CA GLU A 430 27.72 3.83 -18.05
C GLU A 430 27.29 2.74 -17.05
N GLY A 431 26.01 2.37 -17.04
CA GLY A 431 25.49 1.28 -16.21
C GLY A 431 26.13 -0.07 -16.57
N VAL A 432 26.21 -0.40 -17.86
CA VAL A 432 26.84 -1.62 -18.37
C VAL A 432 28.34 -1.66 -18.03
N GLU A 433 29.05 -0.56 -18.26
CA GLU A 433 30.50 -0.45 -18.02
C GLU A 433 30.82 -0.51 -16.52
N LYS A 434 30.27 0.43 -15.73
CA LYS A 434 30.58 0.56 -14.30
C LYS A 434 29.96 -0.57 -13.47
N GLY A 435 28.82 -1.12 -13.91
CA GLY A 435 28.16 -2.26 -13.28
C GLY A 435 28.78 -3.61 -13.63
N ASN A 436 29.64 -3.66 -14.65
CA ASN A 436 30.36 -4.85 -15.09
C ASN A 436 29.42 -6.01 -15.48
N LEU A 437 28.59 -5.76 -16.51
CA LEU A 437 27.66 -6.76 -17.04
C LEU A 437 28.37 -8.03 -17.56
N LEU A 438 29.61 -7.89 -18.04
CA LEU A 438 30.39 -9.03 -18.54
C LEU A 438 30.61 -10.10 -17.47
N ASP A 439 30.80 -9.71 -16.22
CA ASP A 439 30.94 -10.68 -15.13
C ASP A 439 29.64 -11.44 -14.85
N LEU A 440 28.47 -10.80 -14.97
CA LEU A 440 27.19 -11.53 -14.86
C LEU A 440 26.99 -12.51 -16.01
N LYS A 441 27.35 -12.15 -17.24
CA LYS A 441 27.29 -13.07 -18.40
C LYS A 441 28.22 -14.28 -18.19
N ARG A 442 29.43 -14.06 -17.65
CA ARG A 442 30.36 -15.14 -17.28
C ARG A 442 29.79 -16.04 -16.17
N ASN A 443 29.17 -15.45 -15.15
CA ASN A 443 28.52 -16.20 -14.07
C ASN A 443 27.37 -17.05 -14.61
N GLN A 444 26.53 -16.50 -15.49
CA GLN A 444 25.45 -17.21 -16.15
C GLN A 444 25.96 -18.44 -16.91
N GLU A 445 26.96 -18.28 -17.77
CA GLU A 445 27.54 -19.39 -18.52
C GLU A 445 28.09 -20.48 -17.59
N SER A 446 28.80 -20.08 -16.53
CA SER A 446 29.37 -21.01 -15.56
C SER A 446 28.30 -21.77 -14.78
N ALA A 447 27.25 -21.07 -14.32
CA ALA A 447 26.15 -21.64 -13.57
C ALA A 447 25.33 -22.62 -14.42
N ARG A 448 24.97 -22.22 -15.65
CA ARG A 448 24.25 -23.09 -16.61
C ARG A 448 25.06 -24.34 -16.95
N LYS A 449 26.39 -24.23 -17.16
CA LYS A 449 27.29 -25.39 -17.35
C LYS A 449 27.33 -26.33 -16.14
N ALA A 450 27.11 -25.81 -14.94
CA ALA A 450 27.03 -26.58 -13.70
C ALA A 450 25.62 -27.15 -13.41
N GLY A 451 24.67 -27.01 -14.34
CA GLY A 451 23.30 -27.51 -14.17
C GLY A 451 22.42 -26.65 -13.25
N LYS A 452 22.83 -25.41 -12.97
CA LYS A 452 22.02 -24.44 -12.21
C LYS A 452 21.22 -23.55 -13.15
N TYR A 453 20.10 -23.06 -12.68
CA TYR A 453 19.32 -22.04 -13.38
C TYR A 453 19.87 -20.67 -13.04
N TYR A 454 20.28 -19.93 -14.07
CA TYR A 454 20.77 -18.57 -13.92
C TYR A 454 20.25 -17.72 -15.07
N GLY A 455 19.71 -16.55 -14.74
CA GLY A 455 19.18 -15.61 -15.70
C GLY A 455 19.64 -14.18 -15.44
N ILE A 456 19.65 -13.38 -16.50
CA ILE A 456 19.98 -11.95 -16.44
C ILE A 456 18.77 -11.17 -16.91
N GLY A 457 18.32 -10.25 -16.04
CA GLY A 457 17.21 -9.36 -16.32
C GLY A 457 17.67 -7.94 -16.56
N TYR A 458 16.96 -7.24 -17.45
CA TYR A 458 17.15 -5.82 -17.74
C TYR A 458 15.84 -5.08 -17.57
N SER A 459 15.90 -3.81 -17.20
CA SER A 459 14.74 -2.93 -17.23
C SER A 459 15.16 -1.47 -17.32
N THR A 460 14.28 -0.65 -17.88
CA THR A 460 14.39 0.80 -17.89
C THR A 460 13.17 1.40 -17.20
N ALA A 461 13.34 2.55 -16.58
CA ALA A 461 12.23 3.32 -16.04
C ALA A 461 12.51 4.81 -16.15
N VAL A 462 11.58 5.55 -16.76
CA VAL A 462 11.50 7.00 -16.58
C VAL A 462 10.90 7.28 -15.22
N GLU A 463 11.57 8.09 -14.41
CA GLU A 463 11.15 8.46 -13.06
C GLU A 463 10.50 9.85 -13.04
N PRO A 464 9.15 9.92 -13.09
CA PRO A 464 8.44 11.19 -13.05
C PRO A 464 8.43 11.81 -11.64
N SER A 465 8.68 13.12 -11.53
CA SER A 465 8.74 13.83 -10.25
C SER A 465 8.13 15.24 -10.30
N GLN A 466 7.55 15.66 -9.17
CA GLN A 466 6.64 16.81 -9.04
C GLN A 466 5.39 16.69 -9.91
N SER A 467 4.31 16.21 -9.30
CA SER A 467 3.03 16.00 -9.98
C SER A 467 2.30 17.30 -10.32
N ASN A 468 1.78 17.35 -11.55
CA ASN A 468 0.76 18.27 -12.03
C ASN A 468 -0.62 17.77 -11.59
N MET A 469 -1.30 18.46 -10.67
CA MET A 469 -2.65 18.05 -10.24
C MET A 469 -3.70 18.10 -11.36
N GLY A 470 -3.37 18.67 -12.51
CA GLY A 470 -4.19 18.68 -13.72
C GLY A 470 -4.45 17.30 -14.32
N TYR A 471 -3.62 16.27 -14.05
CA TYR A 471 -3.82 14.93 -14.66
C TYR A 471 -5.19 14.36 -14.31
N ILE A 472 -5.73 14.71 -13.14
CA ILE A 472 -7.04 14.23 -12.70
C ILE A 472 -8.19 14.76 -13.58
N THR A 473 -7.96 15.82 -14.35
CA THR A 473 -8.98 16.39 -15.23
C THR A 473 -9.22 15.55 -16.48
N ILE A 474 -8.28 14.67 -16.87
CA ILE A 474 -8.45 13.79 -18.02
C ILE A 474 -9.53 12.73 -17.79
N LEU A 475 -9.97 12.56 -16.53
CA LEU A 475 -11.18 11.82 -16.16
C LEU A 475 -12.47 12.45 -16.69
N LYS A 476 -12.46 13.73 -17.03
CA LYS A 476 -13.64 14.47 -17.48
C LYS A 476 -13.65 14.57 -18.99
N SER A 477 -14.82 14.64 -19.60
CA SER A 477 -14.94 15.01 -21.02
C SER A 477 -14.37 16.40 -21.30
N GLU A 478 -14.00 16.67 -22.55
CA GLU A 478 -13.52 18.00 -22.96
C GLU A 478 -14.51 19.12 -22.58
N SER A 479 -15.81 18.90 -22.80
CA SER A 479 -16.87 19.86 -22.43
C SER A 479 -16.90 20.15 -20.93
N GLU A 480 -16.73 19.13 -20.10
CA GLU A 480 -16.70 19.29 -18.64
C GLU A 480 -15.43 20.00 -18.17
N ARG A 481 -14.28 19.72 -18.80
CA ARG A 481 -13.03 20.44 -18.54
C ARG A 481 -13.18 21.93 -18.85
N LYS A 482 -13.73 22.27 -20.04
CA LYS A 482 -14.01 23.66 -20.43
C LYS A 482 -14.93 24.37 -19.44
N LYS A 483 -15.97 23.69 -18.94
CA LYS A 483 -16.89 24.24 -17.94
C LYS A 483 -16.25 24.44 -16.56
N ALA A 484 -15.40 23.52 -16.14
CA ALA A 484 -14.75 23.58 -14.83
C ALA A 484 -13.60 24.60 -14.75
N GLY A 485 -13.07 25.02 -15.91
CA GLY A 485 -11.88 25.85 -16.01
C GLY A 485 -10.59 25.03 -15.89
N PRO A 486 -9.44 25.64 -16.20
CA PRO A 486 -8.14 24.98 -16.13
C PRO A 486 -7.82 24.54 -14.69
N LYS A 487 -7.12 23.40 -14.58
CA LYS A 487 -6.53 22.94 -13.32
C LYS A 487 -5.10 22.47 -13.58
N ASP A 488 -4.18 23.09 -12.86
CA ASP A 488 -2.72 22.99 -13.01
C ASP A 488 -2.02 23.23 -11.65
N GLY A 489 -2.77 23.09 -10.55
CA GLY A 489 -2.31 23.45 -9.22
C GLY A 489 -1.13 22.59 -8.76
N ALA A 490 0.10 23.11 -8.87
CA ALA A 490 1.33 22.47 -8.43
C ALA A 490 2.26 23.46 -7.68
N VAL A 491 1.68 24.25 -6.78
CA VAL A 491 2.37 25.32 -6.05
C VAL A 491 3.04 24.81 -4.78
N SER A 492 4.30 25.18 -4.59
CA SER A 492 5.11 24.93 -3.38
C SER A 492 5.39 26.20 -2.59
N TYR A 493 5.32 26.12 -1.26
CA TYR A 493 5.68 27.23 -0.37
C TYR A 493 6.92 26.96 0.50
N VAL A 494 7.81 27.95 0.54
CA VAL A 494 8.92 28.03 1.53
C VAL A 494 9.03 29.47 2.02
N THR A 495 9.30 29.63 3.32
CA THR A 495 9.60 30.91 3.96
C THR A 495 10.98 30.85 4.59
N VAL A 496 11.85 31.82 4.27
CA VAL A 496 13.14 32.01 4.93
C VAL A 496 13.10 33.32 5.71
N SER A 497 13.42 33.27 7.00
CA SER A 497 13.39 34.44 7.89
C SER A 497 14.75 34.64 8.53
N VAL A 498 15.15 35.91 8.72
CA VAL A 498 16.35 36.29 9.47
C VAL A 498 15.93 37.27 10.56
N ASP A 499 16.15 36.89 11.81
CA ASP A 499 15.79 37.73 12.96
C ASP A 499 16.84 38.83 13.25
N SER A 500 16.58 39.66 14.25
CA SER A 500 17.47 40.76 14.64
C SER A 500 18.82 40.31 15.18
N SER A 501 18.98 39.04 15.55
CA SER A 501 20.25 38.44 15.98
C SER A 501 21.05 37.84 14.81
N GLY A 502 20.45 37.79 13.62
CA GLY A 502 21.04 37.16 12.44
C GLY A 502 20.77 35.66 12.36
N SER A 503 19.94 35.09 13.24
CA SER A 503 19.56 33.68 13.18
C SER A 503 18.62 33.44 12.00
N VAL A 504 18.86 32.36 11.26
CA VAL A 504 18.10 32.00 10.06
C VAL A 504 17.16 30.85 10.36
N SER A 505 15.87 31.03 10.04
CA SER A 505 14.84 30.02 10.18
C SER A 505 14.15 29.74 8.85
N VAL A 506 13.88 28.47 8.57
CA VAL A 506 13.19 27.99 7.37
C VAL A 506 11.90 27.29 7.78
N VAL A 507 10.79 27.67 7.17
CA VAL A 507 9.50 26.98 7.29
C VAL A 507 9.08 26.53 5.89
N SER A 508 8.63 25.29 5.76
CA SER A 508 8.19 24.72 4.48
C SER A 508 6.91 23.92 4.66
N GLU A 509 6.12 23.83 3.58
CA GLU A 509 4.96 22.93 3.49
C GLU A 509 5.31 21.43 3.40
N SER A 510 6.61 21.09 3.43
CA SER A 510 7.09 19.71 3.40
C SER A 510 6.85 19.01 4.74
N VAL A 511 6.27 17.82 4.71
CA VAL A 511 5.99 16.96 5.87
C VAL A 511 6.81 15.67 5.75
N PRO A 512 8.11 15.65 6.10
CA PRO A 512 9.00 14.51 5.82
C PRO A 512 8.67 13.26 6.67
N GLN A 513 8.94 12.09 6.11
CA GLN A 513 8.78 10.78 6.77
C GLN A 513 10.06 9.94 6.71
N GLY A 514 11.22 10.61 6.79
CA GLY A 514 12.54 9.99 6.81
C GLY A 514 13.50 10.38 5.69
N GLN A 515 13.08 11.24 4.74
CA GLN A 515 13.83 11.55 3.51
C GLN A 515 14.99 12.57 3.69
N GLY A 516 15.19 13.13 4.88
CA GLY A 516 16.29 14.07 5.13
C GLY A 516 16.07 15.51 4.65
N HIS A 517 14.81 15.93 4.50
CA HIS A 517 14.46 17.24 3.93
C HIS A 517 14.99 18.43 4.73
N ALA A 518 15.04 18.35 6.07
CA ALA A 518 15.54 19.45 6.88
C ALA A 518 17.03 19.71 6.58
N THR A 519 17.79 18.62 6.44
CA THR A 519 19.20 18.66 6.06
C THR A 519 19.41 19.32 4.70
N VAL A 520 18.67 18.89 3.67
CA VAL A 520 18.84 19.45 2.31
C VAL A 520 18.38 20.91 2.22
N LEU A 521 17.28 21.28 2.90
CA LEU A 521 16.85 22.67 2.98
C LEU A 521 17.89 23.58 3.64
N ALA A 522 18.54 23.09 4.71
CA ALA A 522 19.62 23.80 5.36
C ALA A 522 20.82 24.01 4.40
N GLN A 523 21.21 23.00 3.62
CA GLN A 523 22.27 23.13 2.61
C GLN A 523 21.93 24.17 1.53
N ILE A 524 20.69 24.17 1.03
CA ILE A 524 20.24 25.11 -0.01
C ILE A 524 20.32 26.56 0.50
N VAL A 525 19.79 26.80 1.69
CA VAL A 525 19.75 28.14 2.29
C VAL A 525 21.15 28.59 2.71
N SER A 526 21.98 27.69 3.24
CA SER A 526 23.35 28.00 3.67
C SER A 526 24.22 28.49 2.50
N ASP A 527 24.10 27.84 1.33
CA ASP A 527 24.87 28.19 0.13
C ASP A 527 24.52 29.60 -0.39
N GLN A 528 23.27 30.03 -0.26
CA GLN A 528 22.86 31.37 -0.67
C GLN A 528 23.31 32.45 0.30
N LEU A 529 23.33 32.16 1.61
CA LEU A 529 23.59 33.14 2.65
C LEU A 529 25.04 33.15 3.17
N GLY A 530 25.89 32.24 2.70
CA GLY A 530 27.29 32.15 3.11
C GLY A 530 27.45 31.74 4.58
N LEU A 531 26.54 30.89 5.07
CA LEU A 531 26.51 30.35 6.43
C LEU A 531 26.82 28.85 6.41
N LYS A 532 26.97 28.23 7.59
CA LYS A 532 27.02 26.78 7.70
C LYS A 532 25.61 26.18 7.77
N PRO A 533 25.38 24.97 7.24
CA PRO A 533 24.06 24.31 7.35
C PRO A 533 23.56 24.18 8.79
N GLU A 534 24.46 23.94 9.76
CA GLU A 534 24.14 23.83 11.19
C GLU A 534 23.64 25.14 11.83
N GLU A 535 23.84 26.27 11.16
CA GLU A 535 23.34 27.60 11.60
C GLU A 535 21.93 27.91 11.07
N ILE A 536 21.36 27.01 10.26
CA ILE A 536 20.02 27.14 9.67
C ILE A 536 19.04 26.24 10.44
N ALA A 537 18.08 26.85 11.14
CA ALA A 537 17.02 26.12 11.81
C ALA A 537 15.87 25.82 10.83
N VAL A 538 15.56 24.55 10.59
CA VAL A 538 14.46 24.15 9.70
C VAL A 538 13.30 23.57 10.51
N ASN A 539 12.11 24.15 10.36
CA ASN A 539 10.87 23.67 10.96
C ASN A 539 9.94 23.10 9.87
N LEU A 540 9.61 21.82 10.00
CA LEU A 540 8.77 21.06 9.07
C LEU A 540 7.50 20.51 9.76
N GLU A 541 7.15 21.04 10.94
CA GLU A 541 5.80 20.92 11.46
C GLU A 541 4.88 21.80 10.61
N LEU A 542 3.82 21.20 10.07
CA LEU A 542 2.84 21.90 9.26
C LEU A 542 1.55 22.09 10.06
N ASP A 543 1.05 23.31 10.07
CA ASP A 543 -0.22 23.71 10.66
C ASP A 543 -1.00 24.59 9.68
N THR A 544 -2.10 24.03 9.15
CA THR A 544 -2.88 24.66 8.08
C THR A 544 -3.55 25.98 8.49
N ALA A 545 -3.60 26.32 9.78
CA ALA A 545 -4.15 27.59 10.27
C ALA A 545 -3.14 28.75 10.25
N LYS A 546 -1.82 28.48 10.21
CA LYS A 546 -0.78 29.52 10.29
C LYS A 546 0.25 29.47 9.16
N ASP A 547 0.52 28.29 8.61
CA ASP A 547 1.55 28.10 7.61
C ASP A 547 0.98 28.25 6.21
N ALA A 548 1.84 28.58 5.24
CA ALA A 548 1.45 28.66 3.85
C ALA A 548 1.38 27.24 3.25
N TRP A 549 0.27 26.95 2.57
CA TRP A 549 0.03 25.67 1.90
C TRP A 549 -0.90 25.86 0.68
N SER A 550 -0.89 24.89 -0.23
CA SER A 550 -1.75 24.74 -1.39
C SER A 550 -2.36 23.33 -1.41
N ILE A 551 -3.26 23.07 -2.35
CA ILE A 551 -3.78 21.71 -2.60
C ILE A 551 -2.68 20.69 -2.93
N ALA A 552 -1.51 21.15 -3.38
CA ALA A 552 -0.36 20.31 -3.74
C ALA A 552 0.68 20.17 -2.62
N SER A 553 0.47 20.82 -1.47
CA SER A 553 1.38 20.71 -0.32
C SER A 553 1.44 19.28 0.23
N GLY A 554 2.53 18.99 0.95
CA GLY A 554 2.84 17.67 1.47
C GLY A 554 3.90 16.93 0.65
N ASN A 555 4.09 15.65 0.96
CA ASN A 555 5.21 14.85 0.46
C ASN A 555 4.72 13.59 -0.25
N TYR A 556 4.82 13.60 -1.58
CA TYR A 556 4.43 12.55 -2.50
C TYR A 556 5.07 12.80 -3.88
N SER A 557 5.04 11.83 -4.79
CA SER A 557 5.48 11.98 -6.20
C SER A 557 6.90 12.57 -6.35
N SER A 558 7.82 12.19 -5.46
CA SER A 558 9.21 12.67 -5.42
C SER A 558 9.37 14.19 -5.58
N ARG A 559 8.38 14.98 -5.12
CA ARG A 559 8.29 16.43 -5.45
C ARG A 559 9.26 17.34 -4.70
N PHE A 560 9.95 16.83 -3.67
CA PHE A 560 10.76 17.67 -2.79
C PHE A 560 11.88 18.41 -3.54
N ALA A 561 12.77 17.70 -4.21
CA ALA A 561 13.90 18.31 -4.92
C ALA A 561 13.46 19.29 -6.03
N PRO A 562 12.60 18.90 -6.99
CA PRO A 562 12.18 19.80 -8.07
C PRO A 562 11.33 20.98 -7.56
N ALA A 563 10.48 20.78 -6.54
CA ALA A 563 9.50 21.79 -6.12
C ALA A 563 9.89 22.57 -4.87
N ILE A 564 10.04 21.87 -3.74
CA ILE A 564 10.38 22.48 -2.46
C ILE A 564 11.82 23.02 -2.47
N GLY A 565 12.74 22.30 -3.11
CA GLY A 565 14.12 22.75 -3.32
C GLY A 565 14.20 24.04 -4.13
N SER A 566 13.45 24.13 -5.24
CA SER A 566 13.34 25.35 -6.05
C SER A 566 12.72 26.50 -5.26
N ALA A 567 11.64 26.25 -4.51
CA ALA A 567 11.02 27.27 -3.65
C ALA A 567 11.99 27.79 -2.57
N ALA A 568 12.76 26.89 -1.95
CA ALA A 568 13.76 27.24 -0.93
C ALA A 568 14.91 28.05 -1.52
N TYR A 569 15.42 27.65 -2.69
CA TYR A 569 16.45 28.41 -3.40
C TYR A 569 15.95 29.83 -3.72
N ALA A 570 14.75 29.95 -4.31
CA ALA A 570 14.17 31.24 -4.64
C ALA A 570 13.93 32.12 -3.39
N ALA A 571 13.46 31.55 -2.27
CA ALA A 571 13.28 32.29 -1.02
C ALA A 571 14.62 32.77 -0.44
N ALA A 572 15.64 31.92 -0.48
CA ALA A 572 16.97 32.27 -0.01
C ALA A 572 17.64 33.34 -0.90
N VAL A 573 17.43 33.31 -2.21
CA VAL A 573 17.87 34.35 -3.14
C VAL A 573 17.22 35.70 -2.80
N ARG A 574 15.90 35.75 -2.53
CA ARG A 574 15.22 37.00 -2.12
C ARG A 574 15.80 37.57 -0.81
N VAL A 575 16.09 36.69 0.16
CA VAL A 575 16.77 37.11 1.41
C VAL A 575 18.16 37.66 1.10
N ARG A 576 18.94 36.97 0.25
CA ARG A 576 20.27 37.40 -0.18
C ARG A 576 20.22 38.78 -0.85
N GLU A 577 19.29 39.00 -1.78
CA GLU A 577 19.12 40.27 -2.49
C GLU A 577 18.75 41.42 -1.56
N LYS A 578 17.84 41.17 -0.60
CA LYS A 578 17.46 42.17 0.41
C LYS A 578 18.65 42.54 1.29
N LEU A 579 19.37 41.55 1.80
CA LEU A 579 20.60 41.77 2.58
C LEU A 579 21.70 42.46 1.77
N ALA A 580 21.87 42.10 0.49
CA ALA A 580 22.85 42.71 -0.39
C ALA A 580 22.54 44.19 -0.66
N SER A 581 21.26 44.51 -0.84
CA SER A 581 20.78 45.88 -0.99
C SER A 581 21.07 46.73 0.25
N ILE A 582 20.82 46.18 1.45
CA ILE A 582 21.15 46.84 2.72
C ILE A 582 22.67 47.01 2.87
N ALA A 583 23.45 45.98 2.53
CA ALA A 583 24.91 46.01 2.65
C ALA A 583 25.56 46.94 1.62
N SER A 584 25.01 47.07 0.40
CA SER A 584 25.52 47.90 -0.69
C SER A 584 25.66 49.36 -0.26
N SER A 585 24.63 49.94 0.36
CA SER A 585 24.68 51.31 0.89
C SER A 585 25.74 51.48 1.98
N LYS A 586 25.96 50.44 2.81
CA LYS A 586 26.93 50.48 3.92
C LYS A 586 28.37 50.31 3.47
N LEU A 587 28.61 49.44 2.49
CA LEU A 587 29.93 49.12 1.95
C LEU A 587 30.33 50.07 0.81
N ASN A 588 29.39 50.91 0.35
CA ASN A 588 29.54 51.86 -0.75
C ASN A 588 30.03 51.20 -2.06
N VAL A 589 29.40 50.08 -2.42
CA VAL A 589 29.68 49.33 -3.67
C VAL A 589 28.36 48.92 -4.33
N PRO A 590 28.34 48.67 -5.66
CA PRO A 590 27.14 48.18 -6.35
C PRO A 590 26.66 46.83 -5.77
N ILE A 591 25.34 46.59 -5.80
CA ILE A 591 24.72 45.32 -5.33
C ILE A 591 25.34 44.11 -6.05
N SER A 592 25.63 44.24 -7.35
CA SER A 592 26.27 43.19 -8.17
C SER A 592 27.69 42.81 -7.70
N SER A 593 28.31 43.64 -6.87
CA SER A 593 29.63 43.40 -6.29
C SER A 593 29.57 42.86 -4.85
N ILE A 594 28.39 42.51 -4.35
CA ILE A 594 28.21 41.96 -3.00
C ILE A 594 28.28 40.42 -3.03
N GLU A 595 29.10 39.85 -2.15
CA GLU A 595 29.23 38.40 -1.96
C GLU A 595 29.02 38.00 -0.49
N PHE A 596 28.69 36.73 -0.29
CA PHE A 596 28.39 36.14 1.03
C PHE A 596 29.28 34.92 1.24
N ALA A 597 30.03 34.90 2.34
CA ALA A 597 30.82 33.74 2.77
C ALA A 597 31.22 33.90 4.24
N GLU A 598 31.39 32.79 4.95
CA GLU A 598 31.93 32.77 6.32
C GLU A 598 31.18 33.70 7.30
N GLY A 599 29.86 33.83 7.16
CA GLY A 599 29.03 34.73 7.96
C GLY A 599 29.32 36.22 7.74
N LYS A 600 29.90 36.58 6.58
CA LYS A 600 30.20 37.95 6.15
C LYS A 600 29.48 38.28 4.85
N ILE A 601 29.16 39.56 4.70
CA ILE A 601 28.70 40.18 3.47
C ILE A 601 29.78 41.18 3.06
N TYR A 602 30.40 41.00 1.89
CA TYR A 602 31.63 41.70 1.53
C TYR A 602 31.65 42.13 0.06
N SER A 603 32.54 43.08 -0.27
CA SER A 603 32.78 43.48 -1.66
C SER A 603 33.64 42.44 -2.38
N LYS A 604 33.17 41.93 -3.52
CA LYS A 604 33.86 40.96 -4.38
C LYS A 604 35.29 41.36 -4.74
N GLU A 605 35.52 42.65 -4.97
CA GLU A 605 36.83 43.21 -5.36
C GLU A 605 37.74 43.47 -4.16
N ASN A 606 37.18 43.60 -2.96
CA ASN A 606 37.91 43.83 -1.72
C ASN A 606 37.24 43.09 -0.55
N PRO A 607 37.60 41.81 -0.31
CA PRO A 607 37.03 41.02 0.78
C PRO A 607 37.24 41.58 2.19
N ASP A 608 38.22 42.48 2.38
CA ASP A 608 38.42 43.17 3.66
C ASP A 608 37.38 44.28 3.91
N ASN A 609 36.67 44.73 2.86
CA ASN A 609 35.51 45.61 2.99
C ASN A 609 34.24 44.77 3.22
N PHE A 610 33.92 44.51 4.49
CA PHE A 610 32.80 43.64 4.85
C PHE A 610 31.99 44.15 6.05
N THR A 611 30.77 43.62 6.16
CA THR A 611 29.93 43.68 7.35
C THR A 611 29.59 42.25 7.78
N LYS A 612 29.48 42.00 9.09
CA LYS A 612 29.06 40.69 9.59
C LYS A 612 27.58 40.48 9.22
N PHE A 613 27.22 39.27 8.79
CA PHE A 613 25.86 38.90 8.37
C PHE A 613 24.81 39.40 9.37
N TYR A 614 24.99 39.07 10.65
CA TYR A 614 24.06 39.46 11.71
C TYR A 614 23.87 40.98 11.86
N ARG A 615 24.90 41.79 11.56
CA ARG A 615 24.78 43.26 11.67
C ARG A 615 23.93 43.85 10.56
N THR A 616 24.01 43.29 9.37
CA THR A 616 23.16 43.70 8.24
C THR A 616 21.72 43.26 8.50
N ALA A 617 21.53 42.02 8.98
CA ALA A 617 20.23 41.53 9.40
C ALA A 617 19.61 42.42 10.49
N ALA A 618 20.36 42.72 11.56
CA ALA A 618 19.93 43.58 12.64
C ALA A 618 19.45 44.97 12.17
N LEU A 619 20.11 45.56 11.15
CA LEU A 619 19.75 46.87 10.62
C LEU A 619 18.31 46.89 10.05
N ALA A 620 17.89 45.81 9.40
CA ALA A 620 16.53 45.64 8.87
C ALA A 620 15.45 45.72 9.96
N HIS A 621 15.80 45.43 11.22
CA HIS A 621 14.89 45.44 12.36
C HIS A 621 15.02 46.70 13.22
N TRP A 622 16.24 47.17 13.47
CA TRP A 622 16.51 48.27 14.41
C TRP A 622 16.45 49.66 13.79
N SER A 623 16.69 49.80 12.48
CA SER A 623 16.68 51.10 11.81
C SER A 623 15.95 51.06 10.47
N PRO A 624 14.60 50.90 10.48
CA PRO A 624 13.79 50.97 9.26
C PRO A 624 14.04 52.21 8.40
N GLY A 625 14.32 53.36 9.03
CA GLY A 625 14.62 54.61 8.32
C GLY A 625 15.99 54.65 7.63
N SER A 626 16.84 53.63 7.82
CA SER A 626 18.14 53.49 7.14
C SER A 626 18.10 52.47 6.00
N LEU A 627 16.93 51.89 5.70
CA LEU A 627 16.77 50.95 4.60
C LEU A 627 16.62 51.69 3.27
N PRO A 628 16.94 51.03 2.13
CA PRO A 628 16.66 51.57 0.82
C PRO A 628 15.19 51.96 0.65
N ASP A 629 14.93 53.02 -0.12
CA ASP A 629 13.58 53.53 -0.37
C ASP A 629 12.66 52.42 -0.92
N GLY A 630 11.46 52.31 -0.32
CA GLY A 630 10.47 51.29 -0.71
C GLY A 630 10.74 49.88 -0.17
N MET A 631 11.83 49.66 0.59
CA MET A 631 12.10 48.37 1.21
C MET A 631 11.29 48.19 2.50
N GLU A 632 10.53 47.09 2.59
CA GLU A 632 9.83 46.73 3.83
C GLU A 632 10.83 46.33 4.94
N PRO A 633 10.62 46.76 6.20
CA PRO A 633 11.44 46.35 7.35
C PRO A 633 11.38 44.84 7.64
N GLY A 634 12.37 44.36 8.42
CA GLY A 634 12.52 42.95 8.74
C GLY A 634 12.93 42.10 7.54
N ILE A 635 13.23 40.82 7.79
CA ILE A 635 13.68 39.88 6.75
C ILE A 635 12.87 38.60 6.88
N ARG A 636 11.84 38.47 6.05
CA ARG A 636 10.95 37.31 6.01
C ARG A 636 10.41 37.15 4.60
N GLU A 637 11.08 36.34 3.80
CA GLU A 637 10.75 36.14 2.40
C GLU A 637 10.01 34.82 2.23
N ARG A 638 8.76 34.91 1.77
CA ARG A 638 7.94 33.75 1.39
C ARG A 638 7.87 33.66 -0.13
N VAL A 639 8.16 32.47 -0.65
CA VAL A 639 7.99 32.16 -2.07
C VAL A 639 6.89 31.14 -2.26
N ALA A 640 6.03 31.42 -3.25
CA ALA A 640 5.15 30.45 -3.89
C ALA A 640 5.81 30.10 -5.24
N TRP A 641 6.12 28.83 -5.48
CA TRP A 641 6.82 28.40 -6.68
C TRP A 641 6.00 27.34 -7.43
N SER A 642 5.82 27.54 -8.72
CA SER A 642 5.26 26.59 -9.68
C SER A 642 5.98 26.80 -11.01
N ALA A 643 6.21 25.73 -11.75
CA ALA A 643 6.82 25.81 -13.07
C ALA A 643 5.75 26.05 -14.15
N PRO A 644 6.02 26.87 -15.18
CA PRO A 644 5.07 27.13 -16.25
C PRO A 644 4.80 25.90 -17.14
N GLU A 645 5.67 24.89 -17.13
CA GLU A 645 5.49 23.66 -17.92
C GLU A 645 4.41 22.72 -17.36
N LEU A 646 3.82 23.04 -16.19
CA LEU A 646 2.75 22.28 -15.55
C LEU A 646 1.37 22.81 -15.95
N ASP A 647 1.11 22.90 -17.26
CA ASP A 647 -0.16 23.39 -17.79
C ASP A 647 -1.31 22.37 -17.66
N SER A 648 -2.54 22.84 -17.83
CA SER A 648 -3.74 21.98 -17.89
C SER A 648 -3.79 21.10 -19.15
N SER A 649 -4.49 19.97 -19.09
CA SER A 649 -4.64 19.05 -20.24
C SER A 649 -5.33 19.70 -21.45
N ASN A 650 -4.96 19.29 -22.67
CA ASN A 650 -5.60 19.77 -23.89
C ASN A 650 -6.90 19.01 -24.26
N SER A 651 -7.46 19.27 -25.44
CA SER A 651 -8.70 18.63 -25.91
C SER A 651 -8.54 17.13 -26.15
N LEU A 652 -7.36 16.66 -26.52
CA LEU A 652 -7.03 15.26 -26.80
C LEU A 652 -6.77 14.44 -25.52
N GLY A 653 -6.82 15.08 -24.34
CA GLY A 653 -6.49 14.42 -23.08
C GLY A 653 -4.98 14.22 -22.88
N GLU A 654 -4.16 14.92 -23.65
CA GLU A 654 -2.71 14.96 -23.47
C GLU A 654 -2.39 15.91 -22.32
N ILE A 655 -1.45 15.50 -21.46
CA ILE A 655 -1.02 16.33 -20.34
C ILE A 655 0.43 16.05 -19.94
N ASN A 656 1.14 17.11 -19.58
CA ASN A 656 2.38 16.99 -18.83
C ASN A 656 2.07 16.69 -17.35
N SER A 657 1.99 15.40 -17.01
CA SER A 657 1.61 14.93 -15.67
C SER A 657 2.64 15.28 -14.59
N GLU A 658 3.90 15.55 -14.96
CA GLU A 658 4.99 15.88 -14.05
C GLU A 658 5.96 16.92 -14.61
N LEU A 659 6.75 17.55 -13.73
CA LEU A 659 7.70 18.57 -14.15
C LEU A 659 9.01 17.99 -14.68
N ALA A 660 9.56 17.03 -13.94
CA ALA A 660 10.92 16.55 -14.15
C ALA A 660 10.96 15.03 -14.22
N TYR A 661 11.74 14.51 -15.17
CA TYR A 661 11.76 13.09 -15.51
C TYR A 661 13.19 12.55 -15.40
N GLY A 662 13.46 11.79 -14.33
CA GLY A 662 14.69 11.02 -14.18
C GLY A 662 14.69 9.78 -15.07
N PHE A 663 15.81 9.08 -15.13
CA PHE A 663 15.90 7.81 -15.86
C PHE A 663 16.72 6.80 -15.06
N ALA A 664 16.27 5.56 -15.05
CA ALA A 664 16.97 4.42 -14.49
C ALA A 664 17.14 3.32 -15.55
N PHE A 665 18.31 2.71 -15.56
CA PHE A 665 18.59 1.44 -16.23
C PHE A 665 19.13 0.46 -15.18
N ASP A 666 18.36 -0.60 -14.96
CA ASP A 666 18.69 -1.61 -13.99
C ASP A 666 18.96 -2.94 -14.69
N PHE A 667 19.90 -3.71 -14.16
CA PHE A 667 20.08 -5.10 -14.53
C PHE A 667 20.51 -5.94 -13.33
N CYS A 668 20.13 -7.21 -13.35
CA CYS A 668 20.45 -8.14 -12.26
C CYS A 668 20.73 -9.55 -12.76
N GLY A 669 21.51 -10.28 -11.99
CA GLY A 669 21.68 -11.72 -12.12
C GLY A 669 20.89 -12.44 -11.04
N VAL A 670 20.15 -13.47 -11.41
CA VAL A 670 19.39 -14.32 -10.47
C VAL A 670 19.81 -15.77 -10.67
N GLU A 671 20.14 -16.44 -9.57
CA GLU A 671 20.39 -17.88 -9.48
C GLU A 671 19.21 -18.54 -8.77
N ILE A 672 18.76 -19.70 -9.26
CA ILE A 672 17.75 -20.52 -8.61
C ILE A 672 18.37 -21.85 -8.23
N ASP A 673 18.21 -22.25 -6.98
CA ASP A 673 18.64 -23.57 -6.51
C ASP A 673 17.71 -24.66 -7.10
N PRO A 674 18.24 -25.68 -7.80
CA PRO A 674 17.42 -26.68 -8.47
C PRO A 674 16.73 -27.67 -7.51
N ILE A 675 17.11 -27.69 -6.23
CA ILE A 675 16.57 -28.60 -5.21
C ILE A 675 15.56 -27.87 -4.33
N THR A 676 15.92 -26.69 -3.83
CA THR A 676 15.06 -25.93 -2.89
C THR A 676 14.15 -24.92 -3.60
N TYR A 677 14.43 -24.61 -4.87
CA TYR A 677 13.78 -23.56 -5.65
C TYR A 677 13.96 -22.16 -5.07
N GLU A 678 14.91 -22.00 -4.15
CA GLU A 678 15.25 -20.71 -3.56
C GLU A 678 15.81 -19.79 -4.62
N ILE A 679 15.28 -18.56 -4.65
CA ILE A 679 15.68 -17.52 -5.59
C ILE A 679 16.72 -16.64 -4.89
N ARG A 680 17.93 -16.59 -5.43
CA ARG A 680 18.99 -15.69 -4.96
C ARG A 680 19.31 -14.65 -6.02
N VAL A 681 19.13 -13.38 -5.68
CA VAL A 681 19.68 -12.28 -6.47
C VAL A 681 21.20 -12.25 -6.25
N ASP A 682 21.98 -12.69 -7.24
CA ASP A 682 23.45 -12.69 -7.19
C ASP A 682 23.98 -11.26 -7.04
N ARG A 683 23.48 -10.37 -7.90
CA ARG A 683 23.86 -8.97 -7.92
C ARG A 683 22.77 -8.13 -8.55
N TYR A 684 22.51 -6.96 -7.98
CA TYR A 684 21.61 -5.98 -8.56
C TYR A 684 22.36 -4.67 -8.81
N ILE A 685 22.27 -4.17 -10.04
CA ILE A 685 22.90 -2.92 -10.45
C ILE A 685 21.78 -1.93 -10.80
N SER A 686 21.86 -0.73 -10.25
CA SER A 686 20.96 0.37 -10.63
C SER A 686 21.77 1.59 -11.07
N ALA A 687 21.67 1.90 -12.36
CA ALA A 687 22.23 3.10 -12.94
C ALA A 687 21.14 4.16 -13.08
N HIS A 688 21.37 5.36 -12.58
CA HIS A 688 20.34 6.38 -12.55
C HIS A 688 20.87 7.79 -12.85
N ASP A 689 20.03 8.56 -13.55
CA ASP A 689 20.19 9.99 -13.80
C ASP A 689 19.02 10.75 -13.19
N CYS A 690 19.32 11.49 -12.11
CA CYS A 690 18.36 12.34 -11.40
C CYS A 690 18.72 13.83 -11.51
N GLY A 691 19.47 14.21 -12.54
CA GLY A 691 20.01 15.56 -12.70
C GLY A 691 20.96 15.93 -11.57
N THR A 692 20.86 17.15 -11.03
CA THR A 692 21.72 17.60 -9.94
C THR A 692 21.44 16.87 -8.63
N ILE A 693 22.43 16.14 -8.11
CA ILE A 693 22.36 15.51 -6.79
C ILE A 693 22.57 16.57 -5.69
N LEU A 694 21.58 16.73 -4.80
CA LEU A 694 21.64 17.71 -3.72
C LEU A 694 22.43 17.21 -2.49
N ASN A 695 22.31 15.92 -2.16
CA ASN A 695 23.05 15.24 -1.09
C ASN A 695 23.23 13.75 -1.45
N PRO A 696 24.44 13.31 -1.84
CA PRO A 696 24.66 11.94 -2.33
C PRO A 696 24.28 10.85 -1.33
N ALA A 697 24.64 10.99 -0.04
CA ALA A 697 24.31 9.98 0.97
C ALA A 697 22.80 9.81 1.20
N ILE A 698 22.02 10.90 1.08
CA ILE A 698 20.55 10.82 1.15
C ILE A 698 20.00 10.12 -0.10
N VAL A 699 20.54 10.43 -1.29
CA VAL A 699 20.15 9.77 -2.54
C VAL A 699 20.38 8.26 -2.46
N ASP A 700 21.57 7.82 -2.04
CA ASP A 700 21.89 6.40 -1.87
C ASP A 700 20.91 5.69 -0.92
N GLY A 701 20.52 6.36 0.17
CA GLY A 701 19.52 5.85 1.10
C GLY A 701 18.13 5.75 0.49
N GLN A 702 17.72 6.70 -0.35
CA GLN A 702 16.42 6.65 -1.04
C GLN A 702 16.38 5.53 -2.08
N VAL A 703 17.44 5.38 -2.87
CA VAL A 703 17.63 4.31 -3.87
C VAL A 703 17.59 2.95 -3.18
N SER A 704 18.37 2.76 -2.12
CA SER A 704 18.38 1.51 -1.33
C SER A 704 17.00 1.16 -0.76
N GLY A 705 16.30 2.14 -0.21
CA GLY A 705 14.95 1.92 0.32
C GLY A 705 13.89 1.67 -0.77
N SER A 706 14.08 2.24 -1.97
CA SER A 706 13.20 1.99 -3.12
C SER A 706 13.44 0.58 -3.67
N PHE A 707 14.70 0.15 -3.72
CA PHE A 707 15.11 -1.19 -4.11
C PHE A 707 14.53 -2.25 -3.16
N ALA A 708 14.59 -2.02 -1.84
CA ALA A 708 13.99 -2.93 -0.86
C ALA A 708 12.48 -3.14 -1.09
N ALA A 709 11.74 -2.07 -1.40
CA ALA A 709 10.32 -2.16 -1.74
C ALA A 709 10.07 -2.92 -3.05
N GLY A 710 10.88 -2.65 -4.09
CA GLY A 710 10.79 -3.37 -5.36
C GLY A 710 11.12 -4.85 -5.24
N LEU A 711 12.11 -5.20 -4.40
CA LEU A 711 12.47 -6.58 -4.07
C LEU A 711 11.33 -7.28 -3.30
N GLY A 712 10.71 -6.57 -2.35
CA GLY A 712 9.49 -7.01 -1.66
C GLY A 712 8.40 -7.41 -2.65
N ALA A 713 8.01 -6.50 -3.53
CA ALA A 713 7.00 -6.75 -4.56
C ALA A 713 7.37 -7.88 -5.54
N ALA A 714 8.66 -8.09 -5.80
CA ALA A 714 9.13 -9.13 -6.72
C ALA A 714 9.06 -10.54 -6.12
N LEU A 715 9.39 -10.71 -4.83
CA LEU A 715 9.67 -12.04 -4.25
C LEU A 715 8.85 -12.39 -3.01
N TYR A 716 8.23 -11.41 -2.34
CA TYR A 716 7.72 -11.60 -0.97
C TYR A 716 6.29 -11.09 -0.74
N GLU A 717 5.99 -9.87 -1.19
CA GLU A 717 4.78 -9.14 -0.81
C GLU A 717 3.54 -9.62 -1.58
N GLU A 718 2.60 -10.25 -0.87
CA GLU A 718 1.35 -10.73 -1.47
C GLU A 718 0.14 -10.42 -0.58
N PHE A 719 -0.85 -9.71 -1.13
CA PHE A 719 -2.19 -9.66 -0.56
C PHE A 719 -3.00 -10.87 -1.03
N VAL A 720 -3.13 -11.87 -0.17
CA VAL A 720 -3.83 -13.11 -0.49
C VAL A 720 -5.31 -12.98 -0.16
N TYR A 721 -6.13 -13.06 -1.20
CA TYR A 721 -7.58 -13.16 -1.12
C TYR A 721 -8.04 -14.50 -1.71
N ASP A 722 -8.95 -15.20 -1.05
CA ASP A 722 -9.62 -16.36 -1.66
C ASP A 722 -10.76 -15.92 -2.59
N LYS A 723 -11.33 -16.88 -3.33
CA LYS A 723 -12.47 -16.69 -4.24
C LYS A 723 -13.71 -16.16 -3.54
N ASP A 724 -13.91 -16.48 -2.26
CA ASP A 724 -15.01 -15.96 -1.44
C ASP A 724 -14.71 -14.58 -0.80
N GLY A 725 -13.53 -14.02 -1.06
CA GLY A 725 -13.06 -12.76 -0.52
C GLY A 725 -12.44 -12.83 0.88
N ALA A 726 -12.27 -14.02 1.46
CA ALA A 726 -11.51 -14.17 2.69
C ALA A 726 -10.09 -13.60 2.53
N PHE A 727 -9.58 -12.92 3.57
CA PHE A 727 -8.28 -12.25 3.56
C PHE A 727 -7.28 -12.96 4.49
N PHE A 728 -6.11 -13.30 3.96
CA PHE A 728 -5.11 -14.10 4.70
C PHE A 728 -3.79 -13.38 5.01
N SER A 729 -3.59 -12.15 4.50
CA SER A 729 -2.33 -11.40 4.73
C SER A 729 -2.42 -10.43 5.90
N GLY A 730 -3.02 -10.85 7.03
CA GLY A 730 -3.35 -9.97 8.16
C GLY A 730 -2.18 -9.69 9.13
N SER A 731 -1.01 -10.28 8.93
CA SER A 731 0.13 -10.14 9.82
C SER A 731 1.46 -10.21 9.05
N PHE A 732 2.57 -9.81 9.66
CA PHE A 732 3.90 -10.02 9.06
C PHE A 732 4.36 -11.50 9.07
N ALA A 733 3.59 -12.41 9.65
CA ALA A 733 3.82 -13.84 9.46
C ALA A 733 3.34 -14.33 8.08
N ASP A 734 2.37 -13.62 7.48
CA ASP A 734 1.74 -13.98 6.22
C ASP A 734 2.10 -12.99 5.10
N TYR A 735 2.20 -11.69 5.42
CA TYR A 735 2.68 -10.64 4.53
C TYR A 735 4.18 -10.43 4.72
N LEU A 736 4.97 -11.09 3.89
CA LEU A 736 6.43 -11.07 4.00
C LEU A 736 6.98 -9.73 3.48
N VAL A 737 7.88 -9.14 4.25
CA VAL A 737 8.66 -7.96 3.87
C VAL A 737 10.13 -8.34 3.83
N ALA A 738 10.88 -7.82 2.85
CA ALA A 738 12.32 -8.08 2.76
C ALA A 738 13.03 -7.60 4.03
N THR A 739 13.82 -8.48 4.65
CA THR A 739 14.64 -8.14 5.82
C THR A 739 16.12 -8.10 5.44
N ALA A 740 17.01 -7.81 6.39
CA ALA A 740 18.43 -7.60 6.09
C ALA A 740 19.13 -8.79 5.39
N PRO A 741 18.87 -10.07 5.73
CA PRO A 741 19.45 -11.22 5.02
C PRO A 741 18.95 -11.40 3.59
N GLU A 742 17.71 -11.00 3.29
CA GLU A 742 17.15 -11.11 1.94
C GLU A 742 17.63 -9.98 1.01
N MET A 743 18.20 -8.90 1.56
CA MET A 743 18.70 -7.77 0.78
C MET A 743 20.05 -8.09 0.13
N PRO A 744 20.13 -8.26 -1.20
CA PRO A 744 21.41 -8.45 -1.87
C PRO A 744 22.20 -7.16 -1.90
N LYS A 745 23.48 -7.26 -2.29
CA LYS A 745 24.28 -6.07 -2.58
C LYS A 745 23.67 -5.29 -3.74
N LEU A 746 23.31 -4.03 -3.48
CA LEU A 746 22.89 -3.07 -4.49
C LEU A 746 24.08 -2.21 -4.90
N ASP A 747 24.46 -2.27 -6.18
CA ASP A 747 25.46 -1.38 -6.75
C ASP A 747 24.76 -0.16 -7.39
N ILE A 748 24.91 0.99 -6.75
CA ILE A 748 24.32 2.26 -7.17
C ILE A 748 25.32 2.99 -8.06
N ILE A 749 24.90 3.31 -9.28
CA ILE A 749 25.69 4.07 -10.25
C ILE A 749 24.99 5.39 -10.51
N HIS A 750 25.56 6.47 -9.97
CA HIS A 750 25.20 7.82 -10.38
C HIS A 750 25.78 8.10 -11.76
N CYS A 751 24.93 8.15 -12.78
CA CYS A 751 25.36 8.45 -14.14
C CYS A 751 25.73 9.93 -14.28
N THR A 752 26.45 10.25 -15.36
CA THR A 752 26.69 11.66 -15.72
C THR A 752 25.35 12.40 -15.78
N PRO A 753 25.16 13.47 -15.00
CA PRO A 753 23.84 14.06 -14.80
C PRO A 753 23.33 14.76 -16.04
N SER A 754 22.01 14.71 -16.24
CA SER A 754 21.25 15.54 -17.18
C SER A 754 20.35 16.47 -16.37
N PRO A 755 20.84 17.68 -15.98
CA PRO A 755 20.05 18.59 -15.15
C PRO A 755 18.72 18.96 -15.80
N SER A 756 17.68 19.13 -14.98
CA SER A 756 16.40 19.65 -15.47
C SER A 756 16.54 21.12 -15.86
N PRO A 757 16.12 21.54 -17.06
CA PRO A 757 16.03 22.96 -17.41
C PRO A 757 14.89 23.70 -16.69
N TYR A 758 13.94 22.98 -16.08
CA TYR A 758 12.71 23.54 -15.52
C TYR A 758 12.72 23.66 -13.99
N THR A 759 13.76 23.16 -13.32
CA THR A 759 13.95 23.32 -11.88
C THR A 759 15.11 24.26 -11.58
N LEU A 760 15.02 25.07 -10.52
CA LEU A 760 16.01 26.12 -10.26
C LEU A 760 17.38 25.60 -9.84
N LEU A 761 17.44 24.33 -9.41
CA LEU A 761 18.67 23.64 -9.01
C LEU A 761 19.14 22.60 -10.03
N GLY A 762 18.38 22.39 -11.12
CA GLY A 762 18.61 21.31 -12.08
C GLY A 762 18.39 19.90 -11.51
N ALA A 763 17.90 19.80 -10.26
CA ALA A 763 17.61 18.55 -9.58
C ALA A 763 16.27 17.96 -10.03
N LYS A 764 16.21 16.64 -10.15
CA LYS A 764 14.99 15.85 -10.36
C LYS A 764 14.67 15.03 -9.12
N GLY A 765 13.62 14.20 -9.18
CA GLY A 765 13.29 13.21 -8.16
C GLY A 765 14.08 11.91 -8.34
N ILE A 766 14.30 11.20 -7.22
CA ILE A 766 14.99 9.89 -7.17
C ILE A 766 14.39 8.98 -6.09
N GLY A 767 13.25 9.39 -5.54
CA GLY A 767 12.65 8.78 -4.38
C GLY A 767 11.90 7.50 -4.71
N GLU A 768 11.61 7.18 -5.97
CA GLU A 768 10.67 6.12 -6.34
C GLU A 768 11.26 5.14 -7.38
N GLY A 769 12.35 5.52 -8.05
CA GLY A 769 13.04 4.82 -9.14
C GLY A 769 12.95 3.30 -9.10
N ASN A 770 13.62 2.64 -8.15
CA ASN A 770 13.68 1.18 -8.13
C ASN A 770 12.35 0.47 -7.83
N THR A 771 11.35 1.15 -7.27
CA THR A 771 10.02 0.55 -7.13
C THR A 771 9.39 0.31 -8.51
N TYR A 772 9.78 1.11 -9.52
CA TYR A 772 9.39 0.95 -10.92
C TYR A 772 10.11 -0.22 -11.62
N SER A 773 11.44 -0.24 -11.54
CA SER A 773 12.30 -1.10 -12.36
C SER A 773 12.57 -2.46 -11.71
N THR A 774 12.75 -2.53 -10.40
CA THR A 774 13.16 -3.77 -9.71
C THR A 774 12.21 -4.95 -9.88
N PRO A 775 10.88 -4.79 -9.74
CA PRO A 775 9.96 -5.90 -9.94
C PRO A 775 10.11 -6.56 -11.31
N VAL A 776 10.19 -5.76 -12.37
CA VAL A 776 10.30 -6.29 -13.74
C VAL A 776 11.71 -6.71 -14.11
N CYS A 777 12.74 -6.08 -13.56
CA CYS A 777 14.13 -6.51 -13.72
C CYS A 777 14.32 -7.94 -13.20
N ILE A 778 13.83 -8.22 -11.98
CA ILE A 778 13.89 -9.56 -11.38
C ILE A 778 13.01 -10.54 -12.17
N ALA A 779 11.80 -10.14 -12.58
CA ALA A 779 10.93 -10.99 -13.40
C ALA A 779 11.58 -11.36 -14.75
N ASN A 780 12.27 -10.42 -15.39
CA ASN A 780 13.04 -10.68 -16.61
C ASN A 780 14.19 -11.65 -16.37
N ALA A 781 14.91 -11.52 -15.25
CA ALA A 781 15.96 -12.46 -14.87
C ALA A 781 15.39 -13.87 -14.61
N LEU A 782 14.25 -13.98 -13.92
CA LEU A 782 13.59 -15.26 -13.66
C LEU A 782 13.06 -15.91 -14.94
N ALA A 783 12.48 -15.13 -15.85
CA ALA A 783 12.06 -15.61 -17.17
C ALA A 783 13.23 -16.18 -17.98
N ASP A 784 14.38 -15.50 -17.97
CA ASP A 784 15.61 -16.00 -18.62
C ASP A 784 16.20 -17.22 -17.89
N ALA A 785 16.13 -17.27 -16.55
CA ALA A 785 16.63 -18.41 -15.78
C ALA A 785 15.83 -19.70 -16.02
N LEU A 786 14.50 -19.57 -16.10
CA LEU A 786 13.54 -20.67 -16.21
C LEU A 786 13.15 -20.98 -17.66
N ALA A 787 13.53 -20.13 -18.62
CA ALA A 787 13.13 -20.19 -20.02
C ALA A 787 11.59 -20.21 -20.21
N VAL A 788 10.89 -19.36 -19.45
CA VAL A 788 9.43 -19.20 -19.52
C VAL A 788 9.02 -17.80 -19.94
N GLU A 789 7.93 -17.71 -20.69
CA GLU A 789 7.42 -16.42 -21.15
C GLU A 789 6.58 -15.68 -20.10
N ASP A 790 5.91 -16.41 -19.20
CA ASP A 790 4.96 -15.84 -18.24
C ASP A 790 5.51 -15.92 -16.81
N ILE A 791 5.50 -14.78 -16.13
CA ILE A 791 5.95 -14.63 -14.74
C ILE A 791 4.87 -13.85 -14.00
N VAL A 792 4.42 -14.40 -12.87
CA VAL A 792 3.42 -13.78 -12.00
C VAL A 792 4.05 -13.47 -10.66
N LEU A 793 4.10 -12.18 -10.32
CA LEU A 793 4.68 -11.72 -9.06
C LEU A 793 3.70 -11.87 -7.87
N PRO A 794 4.21 -11.94 -6.63
CA PRO A 794 5.60 -12.21 -6.29
C PRO A 794 5.98 -13.66 -6.65
N MET A 795 7.23 -13.88 -7.05
CA MET A 795 7.77 -15.22 -7.33
C MET A 795 8.36 -15.81 -6.06
N SER A 796 7.68 -16.82 -5.50
CA SER A 796 8.14 -17.59 -4.35
C SER A 796 8.79 -18.91 -4.80
N PRO A 797 9.56 -19.58 -3.93
CA PRO A 797 10.09 -20.92 -4.22
C PRO A 797 9.00 -21.92 -4.61
N SER A 798 7.79 -21.82 -4.05
CA SER A 798 6.68 -22.69 -4.44
C SER A 798 6.21 -22.44 -5.87
N LYS A 799 6.11 -21.18 -6.31
CA LYS A 799 5.73 -20.84 -7.70
C LYS A 799 6.82 -21.27 -8.70
N VAL A 800 8.08 -21.25 -8.29
CA VAL A 800 9.18 -21.81 -9.10
C VAL A 800 9.09 -23.33 -9.17
N ALA A 801 8.80 -23.99 -8.05
CA ALA A 801 8.61 -25.44 -8.00
C ALA A 801 7.47 -25.88 -8.93
N ASP A 802 6.35 -25.17 -8.93
CA ASP A 802 5.19 -25.45 -9.80
C ASP A 802 5.54 -25.39 -11.31
N ILE A 803 6.59 -24.64 -11.69
CA ILE A 803 7.09 -24.55 -13.07
C ILE A 803 8.05 -25.70 -13.40
N LEU A 804 8.90 -26.10 -12.44
CA LEU A 804 9.99 -27.05 -12.66
C LEU A 804 9.64 -28.50 -12.35
N LEU A 805 8.66 -28.75 -11.47
CA LEU A 805 8.19 -30.07 -11.13
C LEU A 805 7.18 -30.57 -12.17
N GLU A 806 7.29 -31.85 -12.54
CA GLU A 806 6.25 -32.54 -13.30
C GLU A 806 5.01 -32.75 -12.43
N ASP A 807 3.83 -32.89 -13.07
CA ASP A 807 2.59 -33.23 -12.38
C ASP A 807 2.79 -34.44 -11.45
N GLU A 808 2.48 -34.26 -10.16
CA GLU A 808 2.56 -35.35 -9.19
C GLU A 808 1.61 -36.48 -9.67
N PRO A 809 2.09 -37.73 -9.82
CA PRO A 809 1.25 -38.80 -10.31
C PRO A 809 0.02 -38.92 -9.41
N PRO A 810 -1.20 -38.98 -9.98
CA PRO A 810 -2.41 -38.95 -9.20
C PRO A 810 -2.36 -40.06 -8.15
N PRO A 811 -2.76 -39.79 -6.90
CA PRO A 811 -2.75 -40.80 -5.86
C PRO A 811 -3.48 -42.06 -6.37
N PRO A 812 -3.00 -43.28 -6.04
CA PRO A 812 -3.59 -44.52 -6.55
C PRO A 812 -5.10 -44.49 -6.36
N LYS A 813 -5.86 -44.64 -7.46
CA LYS A 813 -7.33 -44.61 -7.42
C LYS A 813 -7.82 -45.65 -6.42
N GLN A 814 -8.21 -45.21 -5.22
CA GLN A 814 -9.17 -45.96 -4.43
C GLN A 814 -10.50 -45.84 -5.18
N GLU A 815 -11.09 -46.97 -5.55
CA GLU A 815 -12.44 -47.01 -6.12
C GLU A 815 -13.43 -46.47 -5.07
N MET A 816 -13.66 -45.16 -5.13
CA MET A 816 -14.71 -44.49 -4.39
C MET A 816 -15.79 -44.13 -5.41
N GLN A 817 -16.92 -44.85 -5.37
CA GLN A 817 -18.13 -44.43 -6.04
C GLN A 817 -18.68 -43.19 -5.33
N SER A 818 -18.50 -42.00 -5.90
CA SER A 818 -19.17 -40.78 -5.44
C SER A 818 -20.05 -40.22 -6.57
N ASN A 819 -21.36 -40.44 -6.47
CA ASN A 819 -22.38 -39.83 -7.34
C ASN A 819 -22.99 -38.58 -6.68
N LEU A 820 -22.18 -37.62 -6.23
CA LEU A 820 -22.68 -36.30 -5.82
C LEU A 820 -21.68 -35.21 -6.24
N GLU A 821 -22.18 -34.20 -6.97
CA GLU A 821 -21.40 -33.01 -7.32
C GLU A 821 -21.11 -32.14 -6.08
N PRO A 822 -19.92 -31.55 -5.99
CA PRO A 822 -19.57 -30.66 -4.89
C PRO A 822 -20.28 -29.30 -5.03
N ILE A 823 -20.91 -28.84 -3.95
CA ILE A 823 -21.39 -27.45 -3.81
C ILE A 823 -20.23 -26.61 -3.23
N SER A 824 -20.10 -25.38 -3.71
CA SER A 824 -18.93 -24.49 -3.64
C SER A 824 -18.28 -24.22 -2.26
N GLY A 825 -16.94 -24.15 -2.24
CA GLY A 825 -16.14 -23.13 -1.53
C GLY A 825 -15.85 -23.32 -0.03
N GLN A 826 -14.59 -23.57 0.32
CA GLN A 826 -14.01 -23.51 1.69
C GLN A 826 -14.58 -24.46 2.76
N SER A 827 -15.30 -25.50 2.39
CA SER A 827 -15.77 -26.46 3.37
C SER A 827 -14.74 -27.56 3.68
N LEU A 828 -14.50 -27.76 4.98
CA LEU A 828 -13.83 -28.92 5.53
C LEU A 828 -14.73 -30.14 5.35
N THR A 829 -14.44 -30.93 4.34
CA THR A 829 -15.15 -32.18 4.10
C THR A 829 -14.40 -33.36 4.71
N GLY A 830 -15.15 -34.39 5.08
CA GLY A 830 -14.57 -35.66 5.53
C GLY A 830 -15.62 -36.74 5.58
N GLN A 831 -15.17 -37.99 5.57
CA GLN A 831 -16.05 -39.16 5.64
C GLN A 831 -15.35 -40.33 6.33
N GLY A 832 -16.12 -41.27 6.85
CA GLY A 832 -15.61 -42.47 7.47
C GLY A 832 -16.73 -43.45 7.80
N SER A 833 -16.35 -44.60 8.35
CA SER A 833 -17.30 -45.58 8.86
C SER A 833 -16.79 -46.23 10.14
N THR A 834 -17.72 -46.69 10.97
CA THR A 834 -17.39 -47.42 12.20
C THR A 834 -18.42 -48.52 12.46
N SER A 835 -17.94 -49.67 12.94
CA SER A 835 -18.82 -50.79 13.32
C SER A 835 -19.28 -50.62 14.76
N ILE A 836 -20.59 -50.75 14.97
CA ILE A 836 -21.26 -50.57 16.25
C ILE A 836 -22.06 -51.83 16.58
N GLU A 837 -21.80 -52.45 17.74
CA GLU A 837 -22.51 -53.64 18.24
C GLU A 837 -23.92 -53.29 18.78
N ALA A 838 -24.71 -52.56 17.99
CA ALA A 838 -26.09 -52.20 18.28
C ALA A 838 -26.92 -52.27 17.00
N SER A 839 -28.24 -52.45 17.11
CA SER A 839 -29.13 -52.37 15.95
C SER A 839 -29.29 -50.93 15.47
N PRO A 840 -29.60 -50.69 14.18
CA PRO A 840 -29.80 -49.35 13.66
C PRO A 840 -30.86 -48.58 14.46
N LYS A 841 -31.91 -49.26 14.92
CA LYS A 841 -32.94 -48.71 15.80
C LYS A 841 -32.40 -48.15 17.12
N LYS A 842 -31.45 -48.84 17.78
CA LYS A 842 -30.87 -48.36 19.04
C LYS A 842 -29.99 -47.13 18.84
N ILE A 843 -29.25 -47.07 17.73
CA ILE A 843 -28.41 -45.91 17.37
C ILE A 843 -29.30 -44.72 17.02
N TRP A 844 -30.37 -44.98 16.26
CA TRP A 844 -31.40 -44.01 15.91
C TRP A 844 -32.03 -43.35 17.15
N GLU A 845 -32.53 -44.16 18.08
CA GLU A 845 -33.11 -43.68 19.35
C GLU A 845 -32.09 -42.95 20.23
N PHE A 846 -30.79 -43.23 20.09
CA PHE A 846 -29.74 -42.57 20.85
C PHE A 846 -29.45 -41.17 20.33
N VAL A 847 -29.35 -40.97 19.01
CA VAL A 847 -29.07 -39.66 18.42
C VAL A 847 -30.27 -38.72 18.55
N LEU A 848 -31.50 -39.26 18.56
CA LEU A 848 -32.73 -38.48 18.78
C LEU A 848 -32.97 -38.08 20.24
N ASP A 849 -32.27 -38.67 21.22
CA ASP A 849 -32.39 -38.31 22.64
C ASP A 849 -31.50 -37.08 22.93
N PRO A 850 -32.07 -35.91 23.28
CA PRO A 850 -31.30 -34.68 23.46
C PRO A 850 -30.21 -34.77 24.53
N LYS A 851 -30.44 -35.56 25.60
CA LYS A 851 -29.46 -35.73 26.67
C LYS A 851 -28.28 -36.58 26.20
N LYS A 852 -28.56 -37.59 25.36
CA LYS A 852 -27.51 -38.45 24.79
C LYS A 852 -26.77 -37.75 23.66
N LEU A 853 -27.45 -36.97 22.84
CA LEU A 853 -26.85 -36.14 21.79
C LEU A 853 -25.91 -35.08 22.37
N ALA A 854 -26.27 -34.43 23.49
CA ALA A 854 -25.40 -33.48 24.17
C ALA A 854 -24.04 -34.10 24.55
N ASN A 855 -24.03 -35.37 25.00
CA ASN A 855 -22.81 -36.10 25.34
C ASN A 855 -21.91 -36.41 24.14
N LEU A 856 -22.43 -36.34 22.91
CA LEU A 856 -21.63 -36.55 21.70
C LEU A 856 -20.89 -35.28 21.28
N ILE A 857 -21.45 -34.11 21.58
CA ILE A 857 -20.92 -32.81 21.16
C ILE A 857 -19.77 -32.39 22.09
N PRO A 858 -18.53 -32.23 21.59
CA PRO A 858 -17.40 -31.84 22.43
C PRO A 858 -17.65 -30.52 23.16
N GLY A 859 -17.43 -30.51 24.47
CA GLY A 859 -17.59 -29.30 25.30
C GLY A 859 -19.04 -28.89 25.57
N CYS A 860 -20.04 -29.66 25.14
CA CYS A 860 -21.45 -29.43 25.42
C CYS A 860 -21.88 -30.13 26.71
N ASN A 861 -22.54 -29.40 27.61
CA ASN A 861 -23.09 -29.98 28.85
C ASN A 861 -24.60 -30.24 28.76
N GLU A 862 -25.33 -29.43 28.00
CA GLU A 862 -26.79 -29.49 27.89
C GLU A 862 -27.24 -28.95 26.52
N LEU A 863 -28.23 -29.62 25.91
CA LEU A 863 -28.98 -29.13 24.76
C LEU A 863 -30.37 -28.67 25.22
N LYS A 864 -30.70 -27.41 24.97
CA LYS A 864 -32.02 -26.82 25.24
C LYS A 864 -32.88 -26.91 24.00
N LEU A 865 -34.04 -27.55 24.10
CA LEU A 865 -35.00 -27.65 23.00
C LEU A 865 -35.56 -26.26 22.66
N VAL A 866 -35.43 -25.86 21.39
CA VAL A 866 -35.98 -24.61 20.85
C VAL A 866 -37.28 -24.90 20.08
N SER A 867 -37.27 -25.93 19.24
CA SER A 867 -38.44 -26.47 18.53
C SER A 867 -38.17 -27.94 18.16
N GLU A 868 -39.12 -28.63 17.55
CA GLU A 868 -38.96 -30.05 17.19
C GLU A 868 -37.64 -30.27 16.43
N ASN A 869 -36.78 -31.15 16.97
CA ASN A 869 -35.46 -31.48 16.44
C ASN A 869 -34.45 -30.31 16.32
N ASN A 870 -34.70 -29.17 16.99
CA ASN A 870 -33.83 -28.00 17.00
C ASN A 870 -33.45 -27.60 18.43
N TYR A 871 -32.16 -27.40 18.66
CA TYR A 871 -31.58 -27.21 19.99
C TYR A 871 -30.60 -26.04 20.02
N SER A 872 -30.47 -25.42 21.18
CA SER A 872 -29.38 -24.48 21.49
C SER A 872 -28.51 -25.02 22.63
N ALA A 873 -27.23 -24.69 22.61
CA ALA A 873 -26.26 -25.07 23.62
C ALA A 873 -25.19 -23.98 23.80
N VAL A 874 -24.49 -24.03 24.92
CA VAL A 874 -23.22 -23.32 25.09
C VAL A 874 -22.13 -24.39 25.14
N VAL A 875 -21.12 -24.26 24.27
CA VAL A 875 -20.01 -25.22 24.20
C VAL A 875 -18.70 -24.56 24.58
N ASN A 876 -17.91 -25.25 25.40
CA ASN A 876 -16.57 -24.80 25.78
C ASN A 876 -15.52 -25.66 25.07
N LEU A 877 -14.92 -25.11 24.02
CA LEU A 877 -13.96 -25.82 23.17
C LEU A 877 -12.53 -25.47 23.59
N GLY A 878 -11.66 -26.50 23.63
CA GLY A 878 -10.26 -26.37 24.09
C GLY A 878 -9.25 -27.10 23.20
N VAL A 879 -9.47 -27.16 21.88
CA VAL A 879 -8.65 -27.93 20.94
C VAL A 879 -7.81 -27.01 20.05
N GLY A 880 -6.47 -27.10 20.19
CA GLY A 880 -5.54 -26.29 19.40
C GLY A 880 -5.73 -24.77 19.65
N PRO A 881 -5.78 -23.93 18.59
CA PRO A 881 -6.08 -22.49 18.71
C PRO A 881 -7.54 -22.18 19.03
N ILE A 882 -8.46 -23.14 18.86
CA ILE A 882 -9.88 -22.95 19.13
C ILE A 882 -10.09 -23.14 20.64
N ARG A 883 -9.88 -22.05 21.39
CA ARG A 883 -10.12 -21.97 22.83
C ARG A 883 -11.14 -20.89 23.12
N GLY A 884 -12.33 -21.28 23.59
CA GLY A 884 -13.36 -20.32 23.88
C GLY A 884 -14.72 -20.94 24.17
N ILE A 885 -15.62 -20.06 24.61
CA ILE A 885 -17.03 -20.36 24.83
C ILE A 885 -17.79 -19.92 23.57
N PHE A 886 -18.59 -20.82 23.01
CA PHE A 886 -19.37 -20.57 21.80
C PHE A 886 -20.84 -20.86 22.05
N ASP A 887 -21.71 -20.04 21.48
CA ASP A 887 -23.12 -20.35 21.36
C ASP A 887 -23.32 -21.33 20.19
N ALA A 888 -23.95 -22.45 20.47
CA ALA A 888 -24.18 -23.54 19.54
C ALA A 888 -25.66 -23.66 19.18
N LYS A 889 -25.96 -23.86 17.90
CA LYS A 889 -27.27 -24.30 17.40
C LYS A 889 -27.12 -25.68 16.77
N VAL A 890 -28.01 -26.60 17.08
CA VAL A 890 -27.97 -27.98 16.58
C VAL A 890 -29.34 -28.35 16.05
N SER A 891 -29.43 -28.92 14.86
CA SER A 891 -30.68 -29.39 14.27
C SER A 891 -30.52 -30.76 13.64
N LEU A 892 -31.57 -31.58 13.75
CA LEU A 892 -31.67 -32.88 13.09
C LEU A 892 -32.72 -32.79 11.98
N THR A 893 -32.32 -33.07 10.74
CA THR A 893 -33.18 -33.00 9.54
C THR A 893 -33.07 -34.29 8.72
N ASP A 894 -33.91 -34.42 7.69
CA ASP A 894 -33.84 -35.50 6.70
C ASP A 894 -33.88 -36.91 7.33
N LEU A 895 -34.79 -37.08 8.30
CA LEU A 895 -34.89 -38.29 9.11
C LEU A 895 -35.59 -39.41 8.34
N ILE A 896 -34.83 -40.39 7.85
CA ILE A 896 -35.35 -41.66 7.32
C ILE A 896 -35.20 -42.73 8.39
N GLU A 897 -36.33 -43.14 8.97
CA GLU A 897 -36.38 -44.00 10.14
C GLU A 897 -35.43 -45.20 10.06
N HIS A 898 -34.55 -45.30 11.06
CA HIS A 898 -33.55 -46.37 11.24
C HIS A 898 -32.49 -46.49 10.13
N SER A 899 -32.43 -45.54 9.19
CA SER A 899 -31.55 -45.61 8.02
C SER A 899 -30.66 -44.39 7.90
N GLU A 900 -31.20 -43.18 7.81
CA GLU A 900 -30.44 -41.97 7.44
C GLU A 900 -30.88 -40.73 8.23
N MET A 901 -29.93 -39.87 8.59
CA MET A 901 -30.22 -38.59 9.26
C MET A 901 -29.15 -37.54 8.94
N THR A 902 -29.56 -36.27 8.96
CA THR A 902 -28.68 -35.12 8.82
C THR A 902 -28.60 -34.35 10.13
N LEU A 903 -27.39 -34.10 10.62
CA LEU A 903 -27.09 -33.25 11.78
C LEU A 903 -26.48 -31.94 11.30
N LYS A 904 -27.17 -30.82 11.49
CA LYS A 904 -26.60 -29.49 11.22
C LYS A 904 -26.21 -28.81 12.53
N GLY A 905 -25.01 -28.26 12.57
CA GLY A 905 -24.46 -27.52 13.70
C GLY A 905 -24.05 -26.11 13.29
N GLY A 906 -24.26 -25.14 14.15
CA GLY A 906 -23.74 -23.78 14.03
C GLY A 906 -23.08 -23.37 15.33
N LEU A 907 -21.95 -22.68 15.26
CA LEU A 907 -21.19 -22.10 16.36
C LEU A 907 -20.99 -20.62 16.10
N THR A 908 -21.17 -19.80 17.13
CA THR A 908 -20.89 -18.36 17.05
C THR A 908 -20.15 -17.92 18.31
N GLY A 909 -19.05 -17.18 18.15
CA GLY A 909 -18.24 -16.68 19.25
C GLY A 909 -17.30 -15.55 18.84
N THR A 910 -16.59 -14.99 19.81
CA THR A 910 -15.69 -13.82 19.64
C THR A 910 -14.54 -14.04 18.67
N LEU A 911 -14.14 -15.30 18.54
CA LEU A 911 -13.06 -15.76 17.67
C LEU A 911 -13.52 -15.99 16.22
N GLY A 912 -14.82 -16.13 15.97
CA GLY A 912 -15.36 -16.44 14.65
C GLY A 912 -16.66 -17.23 14.72
N SER A 913 -17.17 -17.60 13.56
CA SER A 913 -18.35 -18.46 13.44
C SER A 913 -17.99 -19.75 12.70
N GLY A 914 -18.69 -20.83 13.02
CA GLY A 914 -18.57 -22.11 12.35
C GLY A 914 -19.95 -22.63 11.99
N SER A 915 -20.11 -23.26 10.84
CA SER A 915 -21.32 -24.01 10.51
C SER A 915 -20.92 -25.35 9.91
N GLY A 916 -21.74 -26.37 10.12
CA GLY A 916 -21.44 -27.69 9.62
C GLY A 916 -22.67 -28.54 9.43
N VAL A 917 -22.58 -29.45 8.47
CA VAL A 917 -23.60 -30.46 8.17
C VAL A 917 -22.92 -31.82 8.19
N GLY A 918 -23.43 -32.74 8.98
CA GLY A 918 -22.99 -34.13 9.04
C GLY A 918 -24.13 -35.04 8.60
N PHE A 919 -23.86 -35.93 7.64
CA PHE A 919 -24.78 -36.96 7.21
C PHE A 919 -24.41 -38.30 7.86
N ILE A 920 -25.40 -39.04 8.36
CA ILE A 920 -25.23 -40.35 9.00
C ILE A 920 -26.10 -41.36 8.27
N LYS A 921 -25.51 -42.49 7.88
CA LYS A 921 -26.20 -43.64 7.31
C LYS A 921 -25.89 -44.90 8.10
N LEU A 922 -26.93 -45.65 8.44
CA LEU A 922 -26.88 -46.86 9.23
C LEU A 922 -27.13 -48.07 8.33
N GLU A 923 -26.14 -48.94 8.22
CA GLU A 923 -26.22 -50.19 7.46
C GLU A 923 -26.28 -51.38 8.43
N ASN A 924 -27.37 -52.13 8.36
CA ASN A 924 -27.56 -53.31 9.22
C ASN A 924 -26.65 -54.46 8.76
N THR A 925 -25.94 -55.08 9.71
CA THR A 925 -25.06 -56.23 9.46
C THR A 925 -25.37 -57.38 10.43
N PRO A 926 -24.93 -58.62 10.14
CA PRO A 926 -25.15 -59.76 11.05
C PRO A 926 -24.54 -59.57 12.46
N SER A 927 -23.52 -58.71 12.60
CA SER A 927 -22.80 -58.45 13.85
C SER A 927 -23.14 -57.10 14.51
N GLY A 928 -24.09 -56.33 13.97
CA GLY A 928 -24.42 -54.98 14.47
C GLY A 928 -24.76 -54.02 13.34
N THR A 929 -24.33 -52.77 13.44
CA THR A 929 -24.54 -51.72 12.43
C THR A 929 -23.23 -51.13 11.99
N ILE A 930 -23.02 -50.97 10.69
CA ILE A 930 -21.98 -50.09 10.15
C ILE A 930 -22.59 -48.69 10.06
N LEU A 931 -22.04 -47.74 10.82
CA LEU A 931 -22.38 -46.34 10.73
C LEU A 931 -21.42 -45.68 9.74
N HIS A 932 -21.93 -45.24 8.60
CA HIS A 932 -21.23 -44.39 7.66
C HIS A 932 -21.55 -42.93 7.97
N TYR A 933 -20.54 -42.07 7.91
CA TYR A 933 -20.74 -40.65 8.07
C TYR A 933 -19.94 -39.86 7.04
N SER A 934 -20.51 -38.74 6.61
CA SER A 934 -19.80 -37.68 5.90
C SER A 934 -20.13 -36.35 6.55
N TYR A 935 -19.27 -35.36 6.40
CA TYR A 935 -19.51 -34.03 6.93
C TYR A 935 -18.90 -32.97 6.04
N GLU A 936 -19.42 -31.76 6.21
CA GLU A 936 -18.99 -30.54 5.58
C GLU A 936 -19.04 -29.42 6.63
N VAL A 937 -17.94 -28.67 6.82
CA VAL A 937 -17.85 -27.60 7.84
C VAL A 937 -17.19 -26.35 7.28
N THR A 938 -17.78 -25.19 7.53
CA THR A 938 -17.23 -23.88 7.15
C THR A 938 -16.89 -23.07 8.41
N VAL A 939 -15.71 -22.44 8.44
CA VAL A 939 -15.24 -21.61 9.58
C VAL A 939 -14.87 -20.22 9.05
N SER A 940 -15.33 -19.16 9.72
CA SER A 940 -15.11 -17.76 9.33
C SER A 940 -14.74 -16.87 10.54
N GLY A 941 -14.26 -15.65 10.30
CA GLY A 941 -13.93 -14.65 11.33
C GLY A 941 -12.43 -14.53 11.68
N LYS A 942 -12.10 -13.89 12.82
CA LYS A 942 -10.71 -13.62 13.27
C LYS A 942 -9.86 -14.89 13.28
N VAL A 943 -10.44 -16.02 13.64
CA VAL A 943 -9.73 -17.31 13.67
C VAL A 943 -9.43 -17.82 12.25
N ALA A 944 -10.29 -17.59 11.27
CA ALA A 944 -10.03 -17.96 9.87
C ALA A 944 -8.83 -17.20 9.27
N SER A 945 -8.59 -15.97 9.71
CA SER A 945 -7.37 -15.21 9.37
C SER A 945 -6.10 -15.68 10.11
N ILE A 946 -6.22 -16.54 11.13
CA ILE A 946 -5.08 -17.12 11.87
C ILE A 946 -4.80 -18.52 11.31
N GLY A 947 -4.09 -18.58 10.18
CA GLY A 947 -3.47 -19.79 9.63
C GLY A 947 -4.44 -20.95 9.29
N GLY A 948 -4.99 -20.95 8.07
CA GLY A 948 -5.98 -21.93 7.61
C GLY A 948 -5.57 -23.42 7.66
N ARG A 949 -4.28 -23.77 7.81
CA ARG A 949 -3.85 -25.17 8.02
C ARG A 949 -4.10 -25.65 9.46
N MET A 950 -3.95 -24.77 10.45
CA MET A 950 -4.06 -25.14 11.87
C MET A 950 -5.51 -25.40 12.27
N LEU A 951 -6.45 -24.67 11.67
CA LEU A 951 -7.89 -24.86 11.88
C LEU A 951 -8.42 -26.17 11.36
N ARG A 952 -7.95 -26.60 10.18
CA ARG A 952 -8.36 -27.88 9.59
C ARG A 952 -8.05 -29.05 10.51
N SER A 953 -6.87 -29.02 11.14
CA SER A 953 -6.45 -30.02 12.13
C SER A 953 -7.33 -30.01 13.39
N ALA A 954 -7.65 -28.83 13.93
CA ALA A 954 -8.49 -28.72 15.12
C ALA A 954 -9.94 -29.18 14.87
N ALA A 955 -10.52 -28.79 13.73
CA ALA A 955 -11.86 -29.21 13.33
C ALA A 955 -11.95 -30.72 13.09
N LYS A 956 -10.95 -31.32 12.41
CA LYS A 956 -10.88 -32.77 12.21
C LYS A 956 -10.83 -33.54 13.53
N ILE A 957 -10.11 -33.03 14.54
CA ILE A 957 -10.06 -33.63 15.88
C ILE A 957 -11.43 -33.58 16.56
N LEU A 958 -12.11 -32.42 16.56
CA LEU A 958 -13.42 -32.25 17.20
C LEU A 958 -14.49 -33.14 16.58
N ILE A 959 -14.52 -33.24 15.25
CA ILE A 959 -15.49 -34.08 14.53
C ILE A 959 -15.17 -35.57 14.73
N GLY A 960 -13.88 -35.93 14.69
CA GLY A 960 -13.44 -37.28 15.04
C GLY A 960 -13.86 -37.67 16.46
N GLN A 961 -13.78 -36.75 17.44
CA GLN A 961 -14.27 -36.98 18.80
C GLN A 961 -15.78 -37.24 18.85
N PHE A 962 -16.59 -36.47 18.09
CA PHE A 962 -18.04 -36.67 18.03
C PHE A 962 -18.41 -38.10 17.58
N PHE A 963 -17.89 -38.54 16.44
CA PHE A 963 -18.22 -39.88 15.90
C PHE A 963 -17.57 -41.02 16.69
N ASN A 964 -16.39 -40.80 17.27
CA ASN A 964 -15.78 -41.77 18.20
C ASN A 964 -16.57 -41.91 19.51
N ASN A 965 -17.10 -40.81 20.05
CA ASN A 965 -17.97 -40.85 21.23
C ASN A 965 -19.25 -41.64 20.91
N LEU A 966 -19.82 -41.47 19.72
CA LEU A 966 -20.98 -42.23 19.29
C LEU A 966 -20.68 -43.74 19.23
N GLY A 967 -19.57 -44.15 18.60
CA GLY A 967 -19.19 -45.57 18.52
C GLY A 967 -18.82 -46.18 19.88
N SER A 968 -18.15 -45.43 20.76
CA SER A 968 -17.70 -45.93 22.07
C SER A 968 -18.81 -46.11 23.10
N ASN A 969 -19.92 -45.36 23.01
CA ASN A 969 -21.09 -45.53 23.88
C ASN A 969 -21.80 -46.89 23.72
N PHE A 970 -21.53 -47.60 22.63
CA PHE A 970 -22.14 -48.89 22.31
C PHE A 970 -21.15 -50.06 22.34
N ARG A 971 -19.86 -49.81 22.65
CA ARG A 971 -18.94 -50.90 22.97
C ARG A 971 -19.29 -51.42 24.35
N GLU A 972 -19.55 -52.72 24.51
CA GLU A 972 -19.62 -53.31 25.83
C GLU A 972 -18.33 -52.95 26.60
N LYS A 973 -18.48 -52.33 27.77
CA LYS A 973 -17.43 -52.35 28.78
C LYS A 973 -17.20 -53.83 29.06
N ASN A 974 -16.13 -54.40 28.49
CA ASN A 974 -15.59 -55.67 28.92
C ASN A 974 -15.37 -55.53 30.44
N GLY A 975 -16.34 -56.01 31.20
CA GLY A 975 -16.24 -56.12 32.64
C GLY A 975 -14.99 -56.90 32.91
N ILE A 976 -14.06 -56.30 33.65
CA ILE A 976 -12.92 -57.02 34.20
C ILE A 976 -13.52 -58.16 35.00
N ASN A 977 -13.46 -59.37 34.43
CA ASN A 977 -13.86 -60.58 35.10
C ASN A 977 -12.83 -60.79 36.22
N PHE A 978 -13.16 -60.30 37.42
CA PHE A 978 -12.33 -60.29 38.63
C PHE A 978 -11.70 -61.67 38.91
N TRP A 979 -12.41 -62.75 38.55
CA TRP A 979 -11.95 -64.13 38.66
C TRP A 979 -10.89 -64.56 37.63
N LYS A 980 -10.87 -63.96 36.43
CA LYS A 980 -9.78 -64.15 35.44
C LYS A 980 -8.51 -63.40 35.84
N TRP A 981 -8.62 -62.25 36.52
CA TRP A 981 -7.48 -61.50 37.04
C TRP A 981 -6.82 -62.23 38.22
N LEU A 982 -7.61 -62.81 39.15
CA LEU A 982 -7.09 -63.58 40.29
C LEU A 982 -6.38 -64.88 39.88
N LYS A 983 -6.88 -65.60 38.87
CA LYS A 983 -6.19 -66.80 38.34
C LYS A 983 -4.82 -66.48 37.73
N LYS A 984 -4.62 -65.27 37.20
CA LYS A 984 -3.34 -64.81 36.63
C LYS A 984 -2.32 -64.43 37.71
N ILE A 985 -2.77 -64.05 38.92
CA ILE A 985 -1.91 -63.74 40.06
C ILE A 985 -1.46 -65.01 40.79
N VAL A 986 -2.32 -66.04 40.88
CA VAL A 986 -1.96 -67.30 41.56
C VAL A 986 -1.03 -68.18 40.71
N SER A 987 -0.99 -68.03 39.38
CA SER A 987 0.00 -68.71 38.53
C SER A 987 1.36 -68.00 38.41
N LEU A 988 1.57 -66.89 39.14
CA LEU A 988 2.86 -66.17 39.20
C LEU A 988 3.58 -66.36 40.55
N LYS A 989 3.14 -67.34 41.36
CA LYS A 989 3.94 -67.92 42.45
C LYS A 989 3.93 -69.45 42.37
N LYS A 990 4.60 -69.97 41.35
CA LYS A 990 5.38 -71.21 41.40
C LYS A 990 6.46 -71.18 40.34
#